data_AF-A0A2N2MS75-F1
#
_entry.id   AF-A0A2N2MS75-F1
#
_cell.length_a   1.000
_cell.length_b   1.000
_cell.length_c   1.000
_cell.angle_alpha   90.00
_cell.angle_beta   90.00
_cell.angle_gamma   90.00
#
_symmetry.space_group_name_H-M   'P 1'
#
loop_
_entity.id
_entity.type
_entity.pdbx_description
1 polymer ?
#
loop_
_entity_poly.entity_id
_entity_poly.type
_entity_poly.pdbx_seq_one_letter_code
_entity_poly.pdbx_strand_id
1 'polypeptide(L)'
;MINEIKTIALAIAFFSPLVWAITYLIDGLKRQKSRVWLFVLMLAASFTYMMTYAKFMGHIDFYAALFPLQAGAALTLFPLLYLYVDSLTTERKEWRYFRIWHFVFPILMTLVFVFFQKFMMQADTEIFFVKYLLGMIENSDKLFIIGKAIYDIGKIVFILSSVVYVVLIVITLRRHYNRIREFFAKSEGNELNWFRTLAVFFFVVMVFYLIIHILKNQQIEHRALLISISYFIFGAFFWFLGLNGFRQSEVFNLFDVTQTDNFGIDARISKDEIELYLTDKKPYRNANVSVFDFCYYFHTNRTYMSDAISKGFGLNFRGLINQYRIRDAVEILNNAHKSEIHVELEEVSQKVGFSSYGTFLRVLGPEPWNVAYVEPSIRPDDGRYGENPNRFQQHYQFQVILKPDPGNPQELYLKSLEALGINPREHDIRFVEDNWQQPALGAWGLGWEVWMDGQEITQFTYFQQAGGITLDPVAVEITYGLERIAMPLQSISHARNMHWNKDHTYGEINFQGEVEHSKYYFEIADVDRMRQLYALYEAEAEEALKNGLVLPAHDYILKCSHTFNILDTRGAVGVTERQALFGRMREMARRNSEAYVEQRRKLEFPWLNESLIDETKVVTKNAKATLPVGLAPFLVEIGTEELPAADLQSALEQLTERIPALLDELRLSHGDVKILGTPRRLIIYVEGLADQQAERTTVVKGPPESRAFDTTGQPTRALEGFAVGKGVSVKDLEAREIDGGRYMVALVKESTRPAYDVLLEALPALVAGIKFDKVMRWNFTNVAFSRPIRWLLAMLGTASIPFEYAGLT
;
A
#
# COMPACT_ATOMS: atom_id res chain seq x y z
N MET A 1 -36.45 -28.63 27.57
CA MET A 1 -35.66 -27.52 27.00
C MET A 1 -34.27 -27.92 26.48
N ILE A 2 -33.24 -28.16 27.30
CA ILE A 2 -31.85 -28.41 26.77
C ILE A 2 -31.75 -29.67 25.89
N ASN A 3 -32.45 -30.76 26.25
CA ASN A 3 -32.48 -31.97 25.42
C ASN A 3 -33.24 -31.77 24.10
N GLU A 4 -34.27 -30.92 24.07
CA GLU A 4 -34.98 -30.57 22.84
C GLU A 4 -34.09 -29.73 21.92
N ILE A 5 -33.33 -28.78 22.48
CA ILE A 5 -32.32 -27.99 21.76
C ILE A 5 -31.25 -28.92 21.14
N LYS A 6 -30.79 -29.93 21.88
CA LYS A 6 -29.87 -30.96 21.37
C LYS A 6 -30.46 -31.70 20.18
N THR A 7 -31.71 -32.16 20.26
CA THR A 7 -32.38 -32.87 19.17
C THR A 7 -32.52 -31.97 17.94
N ILE A 8 -32.89 -30.69 18.13
CA ILE A 8 -32.98 -29.71 17.06
C ILE A 8 -31.61 -29.49 16.39
N ALA A 9 -30.55 -29.31 17.17
CA ALA A 9 -29.20 -29.11 16.64
C ALA A 9 -28.71 -30.31 15.81
N LEU A 10 -28.96 -31.54 16.29
CA LEU A 10 -28.63 -32.76 15.55
C LEU A 10 -29.45 -32.87 14.26
N ALA A 11 -30.73 -32.53 14.30
CA ALA A 11 -31.59 -32.50 13.11
C ALA A 11 -31.10 -31.46 12.09
N ILE A 12 -30.71 -30.25 12.52
CA ILE A 12 -30.17 -29.21 11.64
C ILE A 12 -28.89 -29.69 10.95
N ALA A 13 -27.97 -30.35 11.66
CA ALA A 13 -26.74 -30.90 11.08
C ALA A 13 -26.99 -31.97 10.01
N PHE A 14 -28.09 -32.73 10.14
CA PHE A 14 -28.52 -33.73 9.16
C PHE A 14 -29.26 -33.10 7.96
N PHE A 15 -30.28 -32.27 8.23
CA PHE A 15 -31.15 -31.72 7.20
C PHE A 15 -30.48 -30.62 6.35
N SER A 16 -29.58 -29.83 6.93
CA SER A 16 -28.87 -28.76 6.21
C SER A 16 -28.15 -29.28 4.94
N PRO A 17 -27.25 -30.27 5.02
CA PRO A 17 -26.63 -30.84 3.82
C PRO A 17 -27.64 -31.62 2.96
N LEU A 18 -28.68 -32.24 3.52
CA LEU A 18 -29.70 -32.96 2.73
C LEU A 18 -30.47 -32.02 1.79
N VAL A 19 -30.94 -30.89 2.31
CA VAL A 19 -31.66 -29.87 1.53
C VAL A 19 -30.78 -29.37 0.38
N TRP A 20 -29.49 -29.12 0.66
CA TRP A 20 -28.55 -28.72 -0.38
C TRP A 20 -28.28 -29.83 -1.41
N ALA A 21 -28.14 -31.08 -1.00
CA ALA A 21 -27.99 -32.21 -1.93
C ALA A 21 -29.18 -32.31 -2.89
N ILE A 22 -30.41 -32.20 -2.39
CA ILE A 22 -31.63 -32.19 -3.20
C ILE A 22 -31.64 -30.99 -4.15
N THR A 23 -31.29 -29.80 -3.64
CA THR A 23 -31.22 -28.56 -4.44
C THR A 23 -30.21 -28.70 -5.59
N TYR A 24 -29.03 -29.27 -5.32
CA TYR A 24 -28.04 -29.53 -6.36
C TYR A 24 -28.55 -30.56 -7.38
N LEU A 25 -29.22 -31.63 -6.96
CA LEU A 25 -29.76 -32.65 -7.86
C LEU A 25 -30.82 -32.09 -8.82
N ILE A 26 -31.72 -31.23 -8.34
CA ILE A 26 -32.83 -30.67 -9.12
C ILE A 26 -32.32 -29.66 -10.17
N ASP A 27 -31.48 -28.73 -9.74
CA ASP A 27 -31.13 -27.53 -10.54
C ASP A 27 -29.62 -27.29 -10.64
N GLY A 28 -28.87 -27.55 -9.57
CA GLY A 28 -27.44 -27.25 -9.53
C GLY A 28 -26.58 -28.02 -10.54
N LEU A 29 -26.80 -29.33 -10.70
CA LEU A 29 -25.97 -30.18 -11.58
C LEU A 29 -26.15 -29.86 -13.07
N LYS A 30 -27.34 -29.38 -13.47
CA LYS A 30 -27.63 -28.98 -14.85
C LYS A 30 -26.91 -27.68 -15.22
N ARG A 31 -26.72 -26.78 -14.25
CA ARG A 31 -26.12 -25.46 -14.48
C ARG A 31 -24.59 -25.48 -14.48
N GLN A 32 -23.97 -26.36 -13.71
CA GLN A 32 -22.52 -26.35 -13.53
C GLN A 32 -21.96 -27.73 -13.16
N LYS A 33 -21.00 -28.20 -13.95
CA LYS A 33 -20.42 -29.56 -13.79
C LYS A 33 -19.58 -29.70 -12.50
N SER A 34 -18.94 -28.65 -12.01
CA SER A 34 -18.16 -28.71 -10.75
C SER A 34 -19.03 -28.97 -9.51
N ARG A 35 -20.32 -28.65 -9.57
CA ARG A 35 -21.26 -28.87 -8.45
C ARG A 35 -21.51 -30.34 -8.13
N VAL A 36 -21.10 -31.28 -8.99
CA VAL A 36 -21.11 -32.72 -8.69
C VAL A 36 -20.35 -33.03 -7.40
N TRP A 37 -19.21 -32.38 -7.16
CA TRP A 37 -18.43 -32.60 -5.95
C TRP A 37 -19.14 -32.08 -4.69
N LEU A 38 -19.82 -30.94 -4.77
CA LEU A 38 -20.66 -30.44 -3.68
C LEU A 38 -21.87 -31.34 -3.45
N PHE A 39 -22.53 -31.81 -4.50
CA PHE A 39 -23.64 -32.73 -4.37
C PHE A 39 -23.23 -34.01 -3.61
N VAL A 40 -22.13 -34.64 -4.03
CA VAL A 40 -21.62 -35.86 -3.37
C VAL A 40 -21.15 -35.56 -1.94
N LEU A 41 -20.51 -34.40 -1.70
CA LEU A 41 -20.15 -33.95 -0.36
C LEU A 41 -21.37 -33.78 0.55
N MET A 42 -22.43 -33.16 0.04
CA MET A 42 -23.66 -32.92 0.79
C MET A 42 -24.40 -34.23 1.10
N LEU A 43 -24.39 -35.21 0.18
CA LEU A 43 -24.90 -36.56 0.46
C LEU A 43 -24.08 -37.28 1.53
N ALA A 44 -22.74 -37.28 1.41
CA ALA A 44 -21.85 -37.92 2.38
C ALA A 44 -21.98 -37.27 3.78
N ALA A 45 -22.10 -35.94 3.84
CA ALA A 45 -22.34 -35.21 5.08
C ALA A 45 -23.71 -35.57 5.68
N SER A 46 -24.77 -35.51 4.87
CA SER A 46 -26.12 -35.85 5.31
C SER A 46 -26.18 -37.27 5.89
N PHE A 47 -25.61 -38.26 5.20
CA PHE A 47 -25.53 -39.63 5.72
C PHE A 47 -24.75 -39.71 7.05
N THR A 48 -23.59 -39.04 7.13
CA THR A 48 -22.76 -39.01 8.35
C THR A 48 -23.52 -38.44 9.55
N TYR A 49 -24.25 -37.34 9.36
CA TYR A 49 -24.99 -36.68 10.44
C TYR A 49 -26.34 -37.35 10.73
N MET A 50 -26.98 -38.02 9.76
CA MET A 50 -28.15 -38.89 9.99
C MET A 50 -27.81 -40.03 10.95
N MET A 51 -26.69 -40.70 10.70
CA MET A 51 -26.20 -41.78 11.57
C MET A 51 -25.86 -41.26 12.96
N THR A 52 -25.30 -40.05 13.04
CA THR A 52 -25.03 -39.39 14.32
C THR A 52 -26.32 -39.02 15.07
N TYR A 53 -27.36 -38.58 14.36
CA TYR A 53 -28.69 -38.36 14.92
C TYR A 53 -29.27 -39.67 15.47
N ALA A 54 -29.25 -40.75 14.68
CA ALA A 54 -29.74 -42.07 15.10
C ALA A 54 -29.02 -42.59 16.36
N LYS A 55 -27.69 -42.40 16.44
CA LYS A 55 -26.88 -42.71 17.62
C LYS A 55 -27.41 -42.00 18.87
N PHE A 56 -27.61 -40.68 18.80
CA PHE A 56 -28.04 -39.89 19.96
C PHE A 56 -29.52 -40.03 20.32
N MET A 57 -30.35 -40.51 19.39
CA MET A 57 -31.76 -40.85 19.62
C MET A 57 -31.97 -42.27 20.16
N GLY A 58 -30.89 -43.05 20.35
CA GLY A 58 -30.96 -44.39 20.93
C GLY A 58 -31.24 -45.50 19.93
N HIS A 59 -31.22 -45.22 18.62
CA HIS A 59 -31.35 -46.24 17.56
C HIS A 59 -30.01 -46.95 17.32
N ILE A 60 -29.48 -47.59 18.36
CA ILE A 60 -28.13 -48.18 18.37
C ILE A 60 -27.99 -49.35 17.39
N ASP A 61 -29.03 -50.15 17.18
CA ASP A 61 -28.99 -51.30 16.26
C ASP A 61 -28.84 -50.83 14.81
N PHE A 62 -29.60 -49.79 14.45
CA PHE A 62 -29.49 -49.13 13.15
C PHE A 62 -28.13 -48.46 12.97
N TYR A 63 -27.63 -47.77 14.01
CA TYR A 63 -26.31 -47.17 13.99
C TYR A 63 -25.20 -48.19 13.79
N ALA A 64 -25.26 -49.30 14.53
CA ALA A 64 -24.27 -50.38 14.47
C ALA A 64 -24.23 -51.03 13.09
N ALA A 65 -25.39 -51.30 12.47
CA ALA A 65 -25.45 -51.97 11.17
C ALA A 65 -24.72 -51.22 10.06
N LEU A 66 -24.73 -49.88 10.08
CA LEU A 66 -24.17 -49.01 9.03
C LEU A 66 -22.93 -48.22 9.46
N PHE A 67 -22.42 -48.46 10.67
CA PHE A 67 -21.27 -47.75 11.23
C PHE A 67 -20.02 -47.73 10.31
N PRO A 68 -19.61 -48.84 9.68
CA PRO A 68 -18.46 -48.83 8.77
C PRO A 68 -18.64 -47.89 7.58
N LEU A 69 -19.86 -47.85 7.02
CA LEU A 69 -20.20 -46.97 5.91
C LEU A 69 -20.20 -45.51 6.34
N GLN A 70 -20.68 -45.21 7.55
CA GLN A 70 -20.63 -43.86 8.10
C GLN A 70 -19.19 -43.39 8.30
N ALA A 71 -18.32 -44.23 8.87
CA ALA A 71 -16.91 -43.91 9.06
C ALA A 71 -16.22 -43.64 7.71
N GLY A 72 -16.53 -44.44 6.70
CA GLY A 72 -16.09 -44.22 5.32
C GLY A 72 -16.56 -42.88 4.73
N ALA A 73 -17.86 -42.60 4.84
CA ALA A 73 -18.45 -41.35 4.34
C ALA A 73 -17.81 -40.12 5.00
N ALA A 74 -17.58 -40.16 6.31
CA ALA A 74 -16.91 -39.08 7.03
C ALA A 74 -15.49 -38.80 6.47
N LEU A 75 -14.71 -39.83 6.18
CA LEU A 75 -13.36 -39.70 5.62
C LEU A 75 -13.33 -39.08 4.21
N THR A 76 -14.46 -39.05 3.50
CA THR A 76 -14.55 -38.44 2.16
C THR A 76 -14.87 -36.95 2.15
N LEU A 77 -15.31 -36.36 3.28
CA LEU A 77 -15.83 -34.98 3.31
C LEU A 77 -14.80 -33.93 2.84
N PHE A 78 -13.59 -33.98 3.38
CA PHE A 78 -12.51 -33.04 3.02
C PHE A 78 -11.90 -33.30 1.64
N PRO A 79 -11.66 -34.57 1.22
CA PRO A 79 -11.33 -34.88 -0.17
C PRO A 79 -12.33 -34.29 -1.18
N LEU A 80 -13.64 -34.47 -0.93
CA LEU A 80 -14.69 -33.98 -1.82
C LEU A 80 -14.73 -32.46 -1.89
N LEU A 81 -14.51 -31.79 -0.76
CA LEU A 81 -14.41 -30.34 -0.71
C LEU A 81 -13.21 -29.83 -1.52
N TYR A 82 -12.05 -30.46 -1.36
CA TYR A 82 -10.87 -30.12 -2.14
C TYR A 82 -11.11 -30.31 -3.63
N LEU A 83 -11.73 -31.42 -4.03
CA LEU A 83 -12.07 -31.67 -5.43
C LEU A 83 -13.06 -30.65 -5.99
N TYR A 84 -13.99 -30.14 -5.17
CA TYR A 84 -14.83 -29.01 -5.55
C TYR A 84 -13.99 -27.75 -5.81
N VAL A 85 -13.13 -27.35 -4.88
CA VAL A 85 -12.24 -26.18 -5.04
C VAL A 85 -11.36 -26.33 -6.27
N ASP A 86 -10.65 -27.46 -6.39
CA ASP A 86 -9.80 -27.78 -7.53
C ASP A 86 -10.59 -27.68 -8.84
N SER A 87 -11.82 -28.18 -8.87
CA SER A 87 -12.66 -28.11 -10.08
C SER A 87 -13.15 -26.70 -10.43
N LEU A 88 -13.12 -25.74 -9.50
CA LEU A 88 -13.40 -24.33 -9.76
C LEU A 88 -12.17 -23.54 -10.19
N THR A 89 -11.00 -23.91 -9.66
CA THR A 89 -9.74 -23.18 -9.85
C THR A 89 -8.85 -23.72 -10.97
N THR A 90 -9.10 -24.95 -11.41
CA THR A 90 -8.25 -25.66 -12.37
C THR A 90 -8.88 -25.68 -13.75
N GLU A 91 -8.09 -25.27 -14.74
CA GLU A 91 -8.50 -25.06 -16.13
C GLU A 91 -8.71 -26.37 -16.92
N ARG A 92 -8.03 -27.47 -16.56
CA ARG A 92 -8.10 -28.76 -17.28
C ARG A 92 -9.04 -29.73 -16.56
N LYS A 93 -10.11 -30.19 -17.24
CA LYS A 93 -11.04 -31.25 -16.79
C LYS A 93 -10.78 -32.60 -17.45
N GLU A 94 -9.54 -32.96 -17.78
CA GLU A 94 -9.31 -34.38 -18.05
C GLU A 94 -9.62 -35.18 -16.78
N TRP A 95 -10.45 -36.21 -16.90
CA TRP A 95 -10.65 -37.25 -15.89
C TRP A 95 -9.34 -38.01 -15.71
N ARG A 96 -8.33 -37.37 -15.11
CA ARG A 96 -7.10 -38.05 -14.77
C ARG A 96 -7.43 -39.06 -13.68
N TYR A 97 -7.02 -40.32 -13.92
CA TYR A 97 -6.92 -41.40 -12.94
C TYR A 97 -6.32 -40.93 -11.59
N PHE A 98 -5.58 -39.82 -11.59
CA PHE A 98 -5.03 -39.19 -10.40
C PHE A 98 -6.07 -38.74 -9.36
N ARG A 99 -7.30 -38.34 -9.75
CA ARG A 99 -8.33 -37.91 -8.78
C ARG A 99 -8.92 -39.06 -7.95
N ILE A 100 -8.81 -40.30 -8.43
CA ILE A 100 -9.27 -41.50 -7.72
C ILE A 100 -8.42 -41.77 -6.47
N TRP A 101 -7.15 -41.34 -6.44
CA TRP A 101 -6.26 -41.52 -5.28
C TRP A 101 -6.80 -40.87 -4.00
N HIS A 102 -7.58 -39.80 -4.11
CA HIS A 102 -8.22 -39.14 -2.97
C HIS A 102 -9.24 -40.03 -2.24
N PHE A 103 -9.76 -41.06 -2.92
CA PHE A 103 -10.74 -42.00 -2.38
C PHE A 103 -10.14 -43.36 -1.99
N VAL A 104 -8.93 -43.70 -2.44
CA VAL A 104 -8.28 -44.98 -2.14
C VAL A 104 -8.19 -45.21 -0.64
N PHE A 105 -7.77 -44.20 0.12
CA PHE A 105 -7.61 -44.31 1.57
C PHE A 105 -8.96 -44.41 2.32
N PRO A 106 -9.96 -43.52 2.09
CA PRO A 106 -11.31 -43.70 2.64
C PRO A 106 -11.93 -45.07 2.34
N ILE A 107 -11.78 -45.57 1.12
CA ILE A 107 -12.29 -46.88 0.70
C ILE A 107 -11.57 -47.99 1.47
N LEU A 108 -10.24 -47.96 1.53
CA LEU A 108 -9.44 -48.96 2.26
C LEU A 108 -9.84 -49.01 3.74
N MET A 109 -9.97 -47.86 4.40
CA MET A 109 -10.41 -47.80 5.80
C MET A 109 -11.84 -48.35 5.98
N THR A 110 -12.75 -48.03 5.05
CA THR A 110 -14.12 -48.58 5.06
C THR A 110 -14.09 -50.11 4.96
N LEU A 111 -13.29 -50.67 4.05
CA LEU A 111 -13.13 -52.11 3.90
C LEU A 111 -12.53 -52.76 5.15
N VAL A 112 -11.56 -52.12 5.80
CA VAL A 112 -11.00 -52.58 7.08
C VAL A 112 -12.08 -52.60 8.16
N PHE A 113 -12.90 -51.56 8.28
CA PHE A 113 -14.01 -51.53 9.25
C PHE A 113 -15.07 -52.59 8.95
N VAL A 114 -15.45 -52.77 7.68
CA VAL A 114 -16.41 -53.80 7.26
C VAL A 114 -15.85 -55.19 7.53
N PHE A 115 -14.59 -55.47 7.16
CA PHE A 115 -13.95 -56.75 7.43
C PHE A 115 -13.91 -57.05 8.94
N PHE A 116 -13.49 -56.06 9.73
CA PHE A 116 -13.39 -56.23 11.17
C PHE A 116 -14.76 -56.45 11.83
N GLN A 117 -15.78 -55.69 11.44
CA GLN A 117 -17.09 -55.78 12.08
C GLN A 117 -17.94 -56.92 11.54
N LYS A 118 -17.95 -57.18 10.22
CA LYS A 118 -18.86 -58.14 9.59
C LYS A 118 -18.28 -59.54 9.43
N PHE A 119 -16.96 -59.69 9.42
CA PHE A 119 -16.32 -61.00 9.18
C PHE A 119 -15.60 -61.54 10.42
N MET A 120 -15.02 -60.67 11.26
CA MET A 120 -14.32 -61.11 12.48
C MET A 120 -15.25 -61.23 13.70
N MET A 121 -16.43 -60.59 13.68
CA MET A 121 -17.41 -60.63 14.77
C MET A 121 -18.66 -61.40 14.37
N GLN A 122 -19.30 -62.07 15.32
CA GLN A 122 -20.61 -62.70 15.14
C GLN A 122 -21.71 -61.64 15.26
N ALA A 123 -22.85 -61.84 14.58
CA ALA A 123 -23.95 -60.86 14.52
C ALA A 123 -24.39 -60.31 15.90
N ASP A 124 -24.46 -61.17 16.91
CA ASP A 124 -24.84 -60.78 18.28
C ASP A 124 -23.77 -59.93 18.98
N THR A 125 -22.50 -60.07 18.59
CA THR A 125 -21.35 -59.34 19.16
C THR A 125 -21.07 -57.99 18.52
N GLU A 126 -21.59 -57.73 17.31
CA GLU A 126 -21.43 -56.43 16.63
C GLU A 126 -22.03 -55.27 17.43
N ILE A 127 -23.23 -55.47 18.00
CA ILE A 127 -23.94 -54.45 18.77
C ILE A 127 -23.19 -54.17 20.08
N PHE A 128 -22.67 -55.21 20.74
CA PHE A 128 -21.83 -55.05 21.93
C PHE A 128 -20.53 -54.31 21.59
N PHE A 129 -19.92 -54.60 20.45
CA PHE A 129 -18.71 -53.90 20.01
C PHE A 129 -18.95 -52.40 19.78
N VAL A 130 -20.07 -52.02 19.15
CA VAL A 130 -20.42 -50.61 18.97
C VAL A 130 -20.73 -49.93 20.31
N LYS A 131 -21.42 -50.60 21.24
CA LYS A 131 -21.62 -50.11 22.62
C LYS A 131 -20.29 -49.93 23.36
N TYR A 132 -19.31 -50.81 23.11
CA TYR A 132 -17.95 -50.69 23.65
C TYR A 132 -17.19 -49.51 23.05
N LEU A 133 -17.26 -49.29 21.73
CA LEU A 133 -16.68 -48.10 21.07
C LEU A 133 -17.28 -46.79 21.60
N LEU A 134 -18.57 -46.80 21.94
CA LEU A 134 -19.26 -45.67 22.54
C LEU A 134 -18.94 -45.51 24.04
N GLY A 135 -18.23 -46.45 24.66
CA GLY A 135 -17.90 -46.41 26.09
C GLY A 135 -19.09 -46.69 27.00
N MET A 136 -20.14 -47.33 26.49
CA MET A 136 -21.34 -47.71 27.25
C MET A 136 -21.14 -49.00 28.06
N ILE A 137 -20.18 -49.84 27.64
CA ILE A 137 -19.82 -51.08 28.30
C ILE A 137 -18.29 -51.20 28.38
N GLU A 138 -17.78 -51.85 29.42
CA GLU A 138 -16.38 -52.25 29.51
C GLU A 138 -16.24 -53.71 29.06
N ASN A 139 -15.21 -54.00 28.27
CA ASN A 139 -14.92 -55.34 27.78
C ASN A 139 -13.40 -55.51 27.66
N SER A 140 -12.89 -56.66 28.10
CA SER A 140 -11.47 -57.03 28.08
C SER A 140 -11.09 -57.95 26.93
N ASP A 141 -12.04 -58.28 26.04
CA ASP A 141 -11.79 -59.07 24.84
C ASP A 141 -10.73 -58.40 23.95
N LYS A 142 -9.71 -59.18 23.56
CA LYS A 142 -8.64 -58.74 22.66
C LYS A 142 -9.19 -58.23 21.33
N LEU A 143 -10.26 -58.84 20.81
CA LEU A 143 -10.89 -58.41 19.56
C LEU A 143 -11.52 -57.02 19.74
N PHE A 144 -12.16 -56.74 20.86
CA PHE A 144 -12.75 -55.43 21.14
C PHE A 144 -11.66 -54.35 21.26
N ILE A 145 -10.55 -54.66 21.92
CA ILE A 145 -9.39 -53.75 22.05
C ILE A 145 -8.78 -53.43 20.68
N ILE A 146 -8.56 -54.43 19.82
CA ILE A 146 -8.03 -54.24 18.47
C ILE A 146 -8.98 -53.38 17.64
N GLY A 147 -10.29 -53.65 17.69
CA GLY A 147 -11.28 -52.88 16.98
C GLY A 147 -11.36 -51.42 17.41
N LYS A 148 -11.23 -51.16 18.72
CA LYS A 148 -11.14 -49.81 19.26
C LYS A 148 -9.87 -49.09 18.80
N ALA A 149 -8.73 -49.78 18.73
CA ALA A 149 -7.51 -49.21 18.17
C ALA A 149 -7.68 -48.83 16.69
N ILE A 150 -8.30 -49.68 15.87
CA ILE A 150 -8.61 -49.39 14.46
C ILE A 150 -9.53 -48.16 14.35
N TYR A 151 -10.55 -48.06 15.20
CA TYR A 151 -11.42 -46.89 15.27
C TYR A 151 -10.68 -45.62 15.69
N ASP A 152 -9.82 -45.69 16.71
CA ASP A 152 -8.99 -44.58 17.18
C ASP A 152 -8.04 -44.10 16.07
N ILE A 153 -7.42 -45.03 15.32
CA ILE A 153 -6.61 -44.73 14.13
C ILE A 153 -7.45 -44.02 13.06
N GLY A 154 -8.64 -44.52 12.73
CA GLY A 154 -9.51 -43.91 11.72
C GLY A 154 -9.85 -42.44 12.02
N LYS A 155 -10.03 -42.09 13.29
CA LYS A 155 -10.28 -40.69 13.71
C LYS A 155 -9.05 -39.80 13.65
N ILE A 156 -7.89 -40.32 14.05
CA ILE A 156 -6.61 -39.62 13.88
C ILE A 156 -6.40 -39.31 12.40
N VAL A 157 -6.68 -40.27 11.53
CA VAL A 157 -6.54 -40.05 10.09
C VAL A 157 -7.58 -39.07 9.56
N PHE A 158 -8.82 -39.09 10.04
CA PHE A 158 -9.79 -38.05 9.70
C PHE A 158 -9.26 -36.64 10.02
N ILE A 159 -8.70 -36.43 11.21
CA ILE A 159 -8.11 -35.14 11.63
C ILE A 159 -6.88 -34.78 10.77
N LEU A 160 -5.97 -35.72 10.52
CA LEU A 160 -4.80 -35.45 9.68
C LEU A 160 -5.21 -35.12 8.25
N SER A 161 -6.17 -35.87 7.70
CA SER A 161 -6.69 -35.65 6.35
C SER A 161 -7.36 -34.27 6.23
N SER A 162 -8.13 -33.84 7.23
CA SER A 162 -8.79 -32.53 7.19
C SER A 162 -7.78 -31.40 7.13
N VAL A 163 -6.72 -31.45 7.95
CA VAL A 163 -5.63 -30.47 7.91
C VAL A 163 -4.93 -30.46 6.55
N VAL A 164 -4.55 -31.64 6.03
CA VAL A 164 -3.88 -31.77 4.72
C VAL A 164 -4.72 -31.15 3.60
N TYR A 165 -6.01 -31.49 3.51
CA TYR A 165 -6.87 -30.98 2.44
C TYR A 165 -7.19 -29.49 2.59
N VAL A 166 -7.30 -28.96 3.81
CA VAL A 166 -7.42 -27.51 4.04
C VAL A 166 -6.17 -26.78 3.54
N VAL A 167 -4.96 -27.29 3.84
CA VAL A 167 -3.71 -26.73 3.32
C VAL A 167 -3.67 -26.78 1.80
N LEU A 168 -4.06 -27.91 1.19
CA LEU A 168 -4.15 -28.04 -0.27
C LEU A 168 -5.14 -27.04 -0.89
N ILE A 169 -6.29 -26.81 -0.25
CA ILE A 169 -7.27 -25.80 -0.68
C ILE A 169 -6.64 -24.40 -0.65
N VAL A 170 -5.94 -24.02 0.43
CA VAL A 170 -5.28 -22.72 0.55
C VAL A 170 -4.20 -22.54 -0.52
N ILE A 171 -3.36 -23.55 -0.75
CA ILE A 171 -2.33 -23.53 -1.80
C ILE A 171 -2.98 -23.36 -3.18
N THR A 172 -4.05 -24.08 -3.44
CA THR A 172 -4.78 -24.05 -4.72
C THR A 172 -5.41 -22.67 -4.97
N LEU A 173 -6.04 -22.08 -3.96
CA LEU A 173 -6.59 -20.73 -4.03
C LEU A 173 -5.51 -19.66 -4.24
N ARG A 174 -4.35 -19.76 -3.57
CA ARG A 174 -3.23 -18.82 -3.78
C ARG A 174 -2.74 -18.87 -5.22
N ARG A 175 -2.59 -20.07 -5.78
CA ARG A 175 -2.20 -20.24 -7.20
C ARG A 175 -3.24 -19.65 -8.14
N HIS A 176 -4.52 -19.84 -7.85
CA HIS A 176 -5.65 -19.27 -8.60
C HIS A 176 -5.61 -17.74 -8.64
N TYR A 177 -5.50 -17.08 -7.48
CA TYR A 177 -5.45 -15.61 -7.40
C TYR A 177 -4.24 -15.00 -8.14
N ASN A 178 -3.11 -15.71 -8.16
CA ASN A 178 -1.95 -15.27 -8.93
C ASN A 178 -2.21 -15.34 -10.44
N ARG A 179 -2.90 -16.39 -10.91
CA ARG A 179 -3.15 -16.66 -12.34
C ARG A 179 -4.31 -15.89 -12.95
N ILE A 180 -5.35 -15.51 -12.19
CA ILE A 180 -6.48 -14.72 -12.73
C ILE A 180 -5.99 -13.45 -13.48
N ARG A 181 -4.90 -12.83 -12.99
CA ARG A 181 -4.28 -11.64 -13.60
C ARG A 181 -3.68 -11.89 -14.99
N GLU A 182 -3.38 -13.14 -15.33
CA GLU A 182 -2.87 -13.52 -16.64
C GLU A 182 -3.99 -13.71 -17.66
N PHE A 183 -5.24 -13.95 -17.23
CA PHE A 183 -6.34 -14.33 -18.11
C PHE A 183 -7.44 -13.28 -18.23
N PHE A 184 -7.63 -12.41 -17.24
CA PHE A 184 -8.75 -11.48 -17.18
C PHE A 184 -8.31 -10.04 -16.91
N ALA A 185 -8.93 -9.09 -17.61
CA ALA A 185 -8.69 -7.65 -17.39
C ALA A 185 -9.29 -7.14 -16.07
N LYS A 186 -10.42 -7.73 -15.63
CA LYS A 186 -11.13 -7.41 -14.38
C LYS A 186 -11.12 -8.63 -13.45
N SER A 187 -10.85 -8.44 -12.16
CA SER A 187 -10.87 -9.53 -11.17
C SER A 187 -12.21 -9.69 -10.44
N GLU A 188 -13.05 -8.64 -10.42
CA GLU A 188 -14.38 -8.69 -9.81
C GLU A 188 -15.28 -9.76 -10.45
N GLY A 189 -15.84 -10.65 -9.63
CA GLY A 189 -16.69 -11.78 -10.06
C GLY A 189 -15.96 -13.11 -10.26
N ASN A 190 -14.63 -13.08 -10.41
CA ASN A 190 -13.79 -14.28 -10.58
C ASN A 190 -13.04 -14.68 -9.30
N GLU A 191 -13.14 -13.85 -8.26
CA GLU A 191 -12.51 -14.05 -6.96
C GLU A 191 -13.35 -14.96 -6.06
N LEU A 192 -12.71 -16.01 -5.53
CA LEU A 192 -13.31 -17.00 -4.64
C LEU A 192 -13.29 -16.51 -3.17
N ASN A 193 -13.73 -15.27 -2.93
CA ASN A 193 -13.52 -14.55 -1.67
C ASN A 193 -14.22 -15.20 -0.46
N TRP A 194 -15.38 -15.83 -0.67
CA TRP A 194 -16.13 -16.53 0.39
C TRP A 194 -15.41 -17.77 0.94
N PHE A 195 -14.39 -18.30 0.23
CA PHE A 195 -13.56 -19.38 0.75
C PHE A 195 -12.66 -18.94 1.92
N ARG A 196 -12.36 -17.64 2.05
CA ARG A 196 -11.65 -17.11 3.23
C ARG A 196 -12.52 -17.26 4.49
N THR A 197 -13.80 -16.93 4.38
CA THR A 197 -14.80 -17.15 5.45
C THR A 197 -14.96 -18.64 5.73
N LEU A 198 -14.95 -19.48 4.69
CA LEU A 198 -15.03 -20.94 4.83
C LEU A 198 -13.84 -21.51 5.63
N ALA A 199 -12.62 -20.98 5.45
CA ALA A 199 -11.43 -21.37 6.23
C ALA A 199 -11.59 -21.13 7.74
N VAL A 200 -12.22 -20.01 8.12
CA VAL A 200 -12.55 -19.71 9.52
C VAL A 200 -13.56 -20.71 10.06
N PHE A 201 -14.62 -21.01 9.30
CA PHE A 201 -15.57 -22.06 9.70
C PHE A 201 -14.89 -23.42 9.87
N PHE A 202 -13.96 -23.81 8.99
CA PHE A 202 -13.21 -25.07 9.16
C PHE A 202 -12.42 -25.12 10.45
N PHE A 203 -11.72 -24.05 10.79
CA PHE A 203 -10.98 -23.98 12.04
C PHE A 203 -11.90 -24.17 13.25
N VAL A 204 -13.05 -23.47 13.28
CA VAL A 204 -14.04 -23.59 14.35
C VAL A 204 -14.62 -25.01 14.41
N VAL A 205 -15.05 -25.56 13.28
CA VAL A 205 -15.57 -26.95 13.15
C VAL A 205 -14.55 -27.96 13.66
N MET A 206 -13.27 -27.81 13.30
CA MET A 206 -12.18 -28.69 13.69
C MET A 206 -11.89 -28.61 15.20
N VAL A 207 -11.90 -27.41 15.78
CA VAL A 207 -11.73 -27.21 17.22
C VAL A 207 -12.87 -27.87 18.00
N PHE A 208 -14.13 -27.65 17.62
CA PHE A 208 -15.27 -28.28 18.27
C PHE A 208 -15.29 -29.81 18.08
N TYR A 209 -14.87 -30.29 16.91
CA TYR A 209 -14.68 -31.73 16.68
C TYR A 209 -13.62 -32.31 17.62
N LEU A 210 -12.46 -31.66 17.75
CA LEU A 210 -11.39 -32.07 18.68
C LEU A 210 -11.86 -32.03 20.13
N ILE A 211 -12.61 -31.01 20.54
CA ILE A 211 -13.18 -30.91 21.90
C ILE A 211 -14.15 -32.06 22.17
N ILE A 212 -15.06 -32.35 21.24
CA ILE A 212 -15.94 -33.53 21.33
C ILE A 212 -15.10 -34.81 21.40
N HIS A 213 -13.94 -34.86 20.75
CA HIS A 213 -13.18 -36.09 20.65
C HIS A 213 -12.21 -36.35 21.81
N ILE A 214 -11.65 -35.30 22.40
CA ILE A 214 -10.75 -35.36 23.56
C ILE A 214 -11.54 -35.68 24.84
N LEU A 215 -12.80 -35.21 24.94
CA LEU A 215 -13.68 -35.58 26.04
C LEU A 215 -14.08 -37.06 25.91
N LYS A 216 -14.03 -37.83 27.00
CA LYS A 216 -14.49 -39.23 26.98
C LYS A 216 -15.99 -39.27 26.66
N ASN A 217 -16.46 -40.21 25.83
CA ASN A 217 -17.88 -40.33 25.44
C ASN A 217 -18.85 -40.31 26.64
N GLN A 218 -18.49 -40.95 27.77
CA GLN A 218 -19.29 -40.93 29.01
C GLN A 218 -19.47 -39.52 29.63
N GLN A 219 -18.55 -38.59 29.39
CA GLN A 219 -18.65 -37.19 29.84
C GLN A 219 -19.43 -36.29 28.86
N ILE A 220 -19.66 -36.75 27.62
CA ILE A 220 -20.30 -35.98 26.55
C ILE A 220 -21.81 -36.13 26.58
N GLU A 221 -22.34 -37.31 26.90
CA GLU A 221 -23.79 -37.54 27.00
C GLU A 221 -24.46 -36.65 28.04
N HIS A 222 -23.75 -36.28 29.11
CA HIS A 222 -24.22 -35.34 30.14
C HIS A 222 -24.02 -33.85 29.78
N ARG A 223 -23.39 -33.55 28.63
CA ARG A 223 -23.13 -32.18 28.14
C ARG A 223 -23.96 -31.88 26.90
N ALA A 224 -25.28 -31.95 27.04
CA ALA A 224 -26.24 -31.66 25.97
C ALA A 224 -26.00 -30.28 25.33
N LEU A 225 -25.51 -29.29 26.08
CA LEU A 225 -25.15 -27.96 25.56
C LEU A 225 -23.98 -28.01 24.57
N LEU A 226 -22.90 -28.74 24.88
CA LEU A 226 -21.72 -28.84 23.99
C LEU A 226 -22.08 -29.54 22.67
N ILE A 227 -22.88 -30.60 22.74
CA ILE A 227 -23.43 -31.28 21.57
C ILE A 227 -24.27 -30.27 20.76
N SER A 228 -25.20 -29.57 21.42
CA SER A 228 -26.08 -28.60 20.74
C SER A 228 -25.28 -27.55 19.97
N ILE A 229 -24.28 -26.93 20.60
CA ILE A 229 -23.43 -25.91 19.98
C ILE A 229 -22.66 -26.49 18.78
N SER A 230 -22.02 -27.65 18.95
CA SER A 230 -21.16 -28.23 17.92
C SER A 230 -21.94 -28.63 16.66
N TYR A 231 -23.09 -29.29 16.81
CA TYR A 231 -23.90 -29.72 15.67
C TYR A 231 -24.66 -28.55 15.04
N PHE A 232 -24.98 -27.50 15.79
CA PHE A 232 -25.46 -26.26 15.21
C PHE A 232 -24.38 -25.60 14.32
N ILE A 233 -23.13 -25.54 14.78
CA ILE A 233 -21.98 -25.06 13.99
C ILE A 233 -21.79 -25.90 12.72
N PHE A 234 -21.89 -27.24 12.81
CA PHE A 234 -21.81 -28.10 11.63
C PHE A 234 -22.96 -27.83 10.64
N GLY A 235 -24.19 -27.72 11.12
CA GLY A 235 -25.34 -27.39 10.29
C GLY A 235 -25.22 -26.02 9.61
N ALA A 236 -24.75 -24.99 10.33
CA ALA A 236 -24.48 -23.67 9.80
C ALA A 236 -23.36 -23.68 8.76
N PHE A 237 -22.31 -24.47 8.99
CA PHE A 237 -21.22 -24.66 8.03
C PHE A 237 -21.71 -25.24 6.70
N PHE A 238 -22.49 -26.33 6.72
CA PHE A 238 -23.04 -26.91 5.47
C PHE A 238 -24.07 -25.99 4.81
N TRP A 239 -24.81 -25.21 5.59
CA TRP A 239 -25.73 -24.22 5.04
C TRP A 239 -24.98 -23.12 4.29
N PHE A 240 -23.93 -22.58 4.91
CA PHE A 240 -23.05 -21.57 4.31
C PHE A 240 -22.34 -22.11 3.06
N LEU A 241 -21.76 -23.30 3.14
CA LEU A 241 -21.10 -23.97 2.02
C LEU A 241 -22.08 -24.24 0.87
N GLY A 242 -23.28 -24.72 1.19
CA GLY A 242 -24.34 -24.98 0.23
C GLY A 242 -24.81 -23.72 -0.48
N LEU A 243 -25.09 -22.64 0.26
CA LEU A 243 -25.57 -21.38 -0.30
C LEU A 243 -24.53 -20.71 -1.21
N ASN A 244 -23.30 -20.58 -0.73
CA ASN A 244 -22.23 -19.95 -1.51
C ASN A 244 -21.82 -20.82 -2.69
N GLY A 245 -21.78 -22.15 -2.53
CA GLY A 245 -21.54 -23.07 -3.63
C GLY A 245 -22.61 -23.00 -4.72
N PHE A 246 -23.87 -22.74 -4.35
CA PHE A 246 -24.97 -22.60 -5.31
C PHE A 246 -24.95 -21.26 -6.04
N ARG A 247 -24.46 -20.19 -5.38
CA ARG A 247 -24.29 -18.86 -5.99
C ARG A 247 -23.02 -18.74 -6.84
N GLN A 248 -22.00 -19.55 -6.55
CA GLN A 248 -20.72 -19.52 -7.25
C GLN A 248 -20.88 -19.91 -8.73
N SER A 249 -20.43 -19.05 -9.64
CA SER A 249 -20.26 -19.33 -11.06
C SER A 249 -18.96 -20.09 -11.35
N GLU A 250 -18.84 -20.75 -12.52
CA GLU A 250 -17.53 -21.25 -12.97
C GLU A 250 -16.61 -20.06 -13.24
N VAL A 251 -15.37 -20.12 -12.73
CA VAL A 251 -14.37 -19.06 -12.96
C VAL A 251 -13.80 -19.15 -14.37
N PHE A 252 -13.69 -20.37 -14.91
CA PHE A 252 -13.27 -20.62 -16.28
C PHE A 252 -14.40 -21.33 -17.03
N ASN A 253 -14.81 -20.78 -18.17
CA ASN A 253 -15.67 -21.52 -19.09
C ASN A 253 -14.84 -22.59 -19.81
N LEU A 254 -15.04 -23.85 -19.43
CA LEU A 254 -14.24 -24.94 -19.97
C LEU A 254 -14.47 -25.22 -21.45
N PHE A 255 -15.60 -24.81 -21.99
CA PHE A 255 -15.81 -24.84 -23.43
C PHE A 255 -14.76 -23.97 -24.12
N ASP A 256 -14.58 -22.75 -23.62
CA ASP A 256 -13.61 -21.79 -24.17
C ASP A 256 -12.17 -22.24 -23.96
N VAL A 257 -11.85 -22.76 -22.78
CA VAL A 257 -10.52 -23.33 -22.51
C VAL A 257 -10.21 -24.51 -23.46
N THR A 258 -11.16 -25.42 -23.65
CA THR A 258 -10.94 -26.63 -24.46
C THR A 258 -10.89 -26.30 -25.95
N GLN A 259 -11.74 -25.38 -26.43
CA GLN A 259 -11.70 -24.93 -27.82
C GLN A 259 -10.39 -24.22 -28.13
N THR A 260 -9.96 -23.32 -27.25
CA THR A 260 -8.72 -22.56 -27.46
C THR A 260 -7.47 -23.44 -27.33
N ASP A 261 -7.45 -24.45 -26.46
CA ASP A 261 -6.36 -25.42 -26.36
C ASP A 261 -6.27 -26.35 -27.60
N ASN A 262 -7.36 -26.52 -28.36
CA ASN A 262 -7.39 -27.31 -29.60
C ASN A 262 -6.97 -26.51 -30.84
N PHE A 263 -6.70 -25.20 -30.71
CA PHE A 263 -6.18 -24.41 -31.81
C PHE A 263 -4.74 -24.83 -32.18
N GLY A 264 -4.46 -24.88 -33.49
CA GLY A 264 -3.22 -25.41 -34.06
C GLY A 264 -1.97 -24.61 -33.67
N ILE A 265 -0.83 -25.30 -33.58
CA ILE A 265 0.44 -24.82 -32.99
C ILE A 265 1.24 -23.88 -33.94
N ASP A 266 0.76 -23.63 -35.15
CA ASP A 266 1.57 -22.99 -36.21
C ASP A 266 1.48 -21.45 -36.27
N ALA A 267 0.66 -20.81 -35.43
CA ALA A 267 0.54 -19.35 -35.43
C ALA A 267 1.53 -18.70 -34.44
N ARG A 268 2.76 -18.40 -34.91
CA ARG A 268 3.62 -17.42 -34.23
C ARG A 268 3.04 -16.04 -34.44
N ILE A 269 2.27 -15.56 -33.46
CA ILE A 269 1.71 -14.22 -33.49
C ILE A 269 2.79 -13.22 -33.14
N SER A 270 3.01 -12.28 -34.04
CA SER A 270 3.92 -11.15 -33.84
C SER A 270 3.28 -10.09 -32.94
N LYS A 271 4.14 -9.28 -32.31
CA LYS A 271 3.71 -8.09 -31.55
C LYS A 271 2.82 -7.17 -32.41
N ASP A 272 3.19 -6.99 -33.67
CA ASP A 272 2.53 -6.08 -34.60
C ASP A 272 1.08 -6.52 -34.92
N GLU A 273 0.83 -7.82 -35.01
CA GLU A 273 -0.52 -8.38 -35.19
C GLU A 273 -1.42 -8.14 -33.97
N ILE A 274 -0.86 -8.25 -32.76
CA ILE A 274 -1.57 -7.96 -31.51
C ILE A 274 -1.86 -6.46 -31.40
N GLU A 275 -0.88 -5.61 -31.72
CA GLU A 275 -1.04 -4.15 -31.74
C GLU A 275 -2.07 -3.71 -32.79
N LEU A 276 -2.11 -4.35 -33.96
CA LEU A 276 -3.12 -4.11 -34.99
C LEU A 276 -4.52 -4.48 -34.50
N TYR A 277 -4.69 -5.64 -33.86
CA TYR A 277 -5.99 -6.04 -33.29
C TYR A 277 -6.45 -5.09 -32.18
N LEU A 278 -5.52 -4.69 -31.29
CA LEU A 278 -5.80 -3.72 -30.24
C LEU A 278 -6.23 -2.38 -30.83
N THR A 279 -5.56 -1.91 -31.88
CA THR A 279 -5.84 -0.61 -32.49
C THR A 279 -7.12 -0.62 -33.33
N ASP A 280 -7.33 -1.66 -34.15
CA ASP A 280 -8.47 -1.78 -35.08
C ASP A 280 -9.77 -2.19 -34.38
N LYS A 281 -9.72 -3.25 -33.55
CA LYS A 281 -10.92 -3.83 -32.93
C LYS A 281 -11.20 -3.29 -31.53
N LYS A 282 -10.24 -2.59 -30.90
CA LYS A 282 -10.32 -2.00 -29.55
C LYS A 282 -10.97 -2.91 -28.50
N PRO A 283 -10.57 -4.20 -28.40
CA PRO A 283 -11.21 -5.19 -27.50
C PRO A 283 -11.08 -4.80 -26.02
N TYR A 284 -10.08 -3.99 -25.67
CA TYR A 284 -9.84 -3.49 -24.31
C TYR A 284 -10.95 -2.58 -23.76
N ARG A 285 -11.82 -1.99 -24.60
CA ARG A 285 -12.98 -1.21 -24.13
C ARG A 285 -14.02 -2.09 -23.43
N ASN A 286 -14.06 -3.39 -23.73
CA ASN A 286 -14.88 -4.32 -22.97
C ASN A 286 -14.25 -4.53 -21.59
N ALA A 287 -14.98 -4.16 -20.53
CA ALA A 287 -14.54 -4.33 -19.14
C ALA A 287 -14.20 -5.79 -18.81
N ASN A 288 -14.89 -6.75 -19.44
CA ASN A 288 -14.79 -8.19 -19.18
C ASN A 288 -13.87 -8.92 -20.17
N VAL A 289 -13.09 -8.22 -20.98
CA VAL A 289 -12.19 -8.84 -21.96
C VAL A 289 -11.20 -9.80 -21.29
N SER A 290 -10.96 -10.93 -21.95
CA SER A 290 -10.14 -12.03 -21.49
C SER A 290 -9.13 -12.46 -22.56
N VAL A 291 -8.10 -13.20 -22.14
CA VAL A 291 -7.14 -13.83 -23.06
C VAL A 291 -7.85 -14.75 -24.06
N PHE A 292 -8.96 -15.38 -23.67
CA PHE A 292 -9.69 -16.30 -24.55
C PHE A 292 -10.25 -15.59 -25.78
N ASP A 293 -10.69 -14.34 -25.63
CA ASP A 293 -11.16 -13.52 -26.76
C ASP A 293 -10.05 -13.28 -27.78
N PHE A 294 -8.80 -13.16 -27.31
CA PHE A 294 -7.62 -13.04 -28.16
C PHE A 294 -7.29 -14.39 -28.80
N CYS A 295 -7.33 -15.48 -28.04
CA CYS A 295 -7.12 -16.83 -28.57
C CYS A 295 -8.09 -17.17 -29.71
N TYR A 296 -9.38 -16.81 -29.55
CA TYR A 296 -10.40 -16.99 -30.58
C TYR A 296 -10.11 -16.17 -31.83
N TYR A 297 -9.73 -14.90 -31.66
CA TYR A 297 -9.45 -14.01 -32.78
C TYR A 297 -8.24 -14.47 -33.59
N PHE A 298 -7.16 -14.85 -32.91
CA PHE A 298 -5.90 -15.22 -33.55
C PHE A 298 -5.78 -16.72 -33.84
N HIS A 299 -6.80 -17.51 -33.53
CA HIS A 299 -6.79 -18.96 -33.67
C HIS A 299 -5.53 -19.62 -33.08
N THR A 300 -5.14 -19.17 -31.88
CA THR A 300 -3.98 -19.71 -31.15
C THR A 300 -4.37 -20.15 -29.77
N ASN A 301 -3.58 -21.02 -29.16
CA ASN A 301 -3.78 -21.36 -27.77
C ASN A 301 -3.29 -20.25 -26.83
N ARG A 302 -3.85 -20.27 -25.63
CA ARG A 302 -3.55 -19.31 -24.56
C ARG A 302 -2.09 -19.27 -24.12
N THR A 303 -1.36 -20.38 -24.19
CA THR A 303 0.06 -20.42 -23.82
C THR A 303 0.88 -19.58 -24.78
N TYR A 304 0.65 -19.74 -26.08
CA TYR A 304 1.31 -18.91 -27.09
C TYR A 304 0.82 -17.47 -27.07
N MET A 305 -0.48 -17.22 -26.84
CA MET A 305 -1.00 -15.85 -26.69
C MET A 305 -0.33 -15.12 -25.51
N SER A 306 -0.28 -15.74 -24.33
CA SER A 306 0.38 -15.15 -23.17
C SER A 306 1.89 -14.97 -23.36
N ASP A 307 2.55 -15.91 -24.04
CA ASP A 307 3.98 -15.80 -24.39
C ASP A 307 4.24 -14.68 -25.39
N ALA A 308 3.39 -14.54 -26.42
CA ALA A 308 3.46 -13.45 -27.39
C ALA A 308 3.23 -12.08 -26.75
N ILE A 309 2.28 -11.97 -25.82
CA ILE A 309 2.04 -10.75 -25.05
C ILE A 309 3.24 -10.42 -24.16
N SER A 310 3.72 -11.40 -23.39
CA SER A 310 4.83 -11.22 -22.45
C SER A 310 6.13 -10.85 -23.16
N LYS A 311 6.51 -11.57 -24.22
CA LYS A 311 7.74 -11.29 -24.98
C LYS A 311 7.62 -10.04 -25.87
N GLY A 312 6.44 -9.78 -26.42
CA GLY A 312 6.22 -8.64 -27.32
C GLY A 312 6.09 -7.30 -26.60
N PHE A 313 5.46 -7.28 -25.43
CA PHE A 313 5.11 -6.06 -24.71
C PHE A 313 5.77 -5.93 -23.32
N GLY A 314 6.39 -7.00 -22.79
CA GLY A 314 6.97 -6.99 -21.44
C GLY A 314 5.91 -6.94 -20.33
N LEU A 315 4.65 -7.24 -20.65
CA LEU A 315 3.50 -7.11 -19.75
C LEU A 315 2.72 -8.43 -19.70
N ASN A 316 1.94 -8.64 -18.64
CA ASN A 316 0.88 -9.65 -18.66
C ASN A 316 -0.37 -9.12 -19.40
N PHE A 317 -1.33 -9.99 -19.73
CA PHE A 317 -2.54 -9.60 -20.45
C PHE A 317 -3.28 -8.40 -19.81
N ARG A 318 -3.45 -8.41 -18.49
CA ARG A 318 -4.09 -7.30 -17.78
C ARG A 318 -3.31 -5.99 -17.93
N GLY A 319 -1.98 -6.05 -17.84
CA GLY A 319 -1.09 -4.91 -18.07
C GLY A 319 -1.23 -4.34 -19.49
N LEU A 320 -1.24 -5.21 -20.50
CA LEU A 320 -1.43 -4.84 -21.90
C LEU A 320 -2.80 -4.14 -22.12
N ILE A 321 -3.89 -4.74 -21.64
CA ILE A 321 -5.23 -4.16 -21.77
C ILE A 321 -5.32 -2.80 -21.09
N ASN A 322 -4.77 -2.66 -19.88
CA ASN A 322 -4.78 -1.38 -19.15
C ASN A 322 -3.95 -0.31 -19.86
N GLN A 323 -2.79 -0.66 -20.42
CA GLN A 323 -1.97 0.27 -21.20
C GLN A 323 -2.76 0.85 -22.39
N TYR A 324 -3.50 0.01 -23.11
CA TYR A 324 -4.30 0.46 -24.24
C TYR A 324 -5.58 1.20 -23.83
N ARG A 325 -6.18 0.89 -22.67
CA ARG A 325 -7.26 1.71 -22.10
C ARG A 325 -6.79 3.13 -21.81
N ILE A 326 -5.59 3.29 -21.24
CA ILE A 326 -4.98 4.60 -20.99
C ILE A 326 -4.71 5.32 -22.32
N ARG A 327 -4.12 4.62 -23.30
CA ARG A 327 -3.84 5.18 -24.63
C ARG A 327 -5.11 5.68 -25.33
N ASP A 328 -6.18 4.89 -25.27
CA ASP A 328 -7.47 5.22 -25.88
C ASP A 328 -8.23 6.29 -25.09
N ALA A 329 -8.08 6.37 -23.77
CA ALA A 329 -8.58 7.50 -22.98
C ALA A 329 -7.94 8.81 -23.44
N VAL A 330 -6.60 8.81 -23.57
CA VAL A 330 -5.84 9.95 -24.10
C VAL A 330 -6.25 10.28 -25.54
N GLU A 331 -6.48 9.26 -26.38
CA GLU A 331 -6.95 9.46 -27.75
C GLU A 331 -8.37 10.03 -27.82
N ILE A 332 -9.30 9.53 -27.01
CA ILE A 332 -10.67 10.04 -26.91
C ILE A 332 -10.65 11.50 -26.47
N LEU A 333 -9.85 11.84 -25.44
CA LEU A 333 -9.69 13.22 -24.97
C LEU A 333 -9.09 14.12 -26.06
N ASN A 334 -8.07 13.63 -26.77
CA ASN A 334 -7.43 14.38 -27.87
C ASN A 334 -8.34 14.54 -29.09
N ASN A 335 -9.15 13.54 -29.45
CA ASN A 335 -10.07 13.59 -30.58
C ASN A 335 -11.34 14.38 -30.26
N ALA A 336 -11.83 14.31 -29.01
CA ALA A 336 -12.86 15.20 -28.48
C ALA A 336 -12.41 16.66 -28.56
N HIS A 337 -11.16 16.92 -28.18
CA HIS A 337 -10.52 18.23 -28.31
C HIS A 337 -10.39 18.68 -29.79
N LYS A 338 -9.94 17.80 -30.71
CA LYS A 338 -9.79 18.13 -32.15
C LYS A 338 -11.11 18.26 -32.92
N SER A 339 -12.14 17.51 -32.52
CA SER A 339 -13.45 17.48 -33.20
C SER A 339 -14.47 18.38 -32.51
N GLU A 340 -14.06 19.04 -31.41
CA GLU A 340 -14.88 19.92 -30.59
C GLU A 340 -16.17 19.25 -30.10
N ILE A 341 -16.10 17.94 -29.85
CA ILE A 341 -17.18 17.10 -29.30
C ILE A 341 -17.01 17.09 -27.78
N HIS A 342 -18.08 17.38 -27.03
CA HIS A 342 -18.05 17.31 -25.57
C HIS A 342 -18.10 15.84 -25.09
N VAL A 343 -17.21 15.48 -24.17
CA VAL A 343 -17.18 14.16 -23.54
C VAL A 343 -16.99 14.36 -22.04
N GLU A 344 -17.94 13.91 -21.22
CA GLU A 344 -17.82 14.02 -19.77
C GLU A 344 -16.68 13.13 -19.25
N LEU A 345 -15.87 13.61 -18.30
CA LEU A 345 -14.77 12.82 -17.73
C LEU A 345 -15.25 11.55 -17.00
N GLU A 346 -16.47 11.56 -16.46
CA GLU A 346 -17.13 10.36 -15.93
C GLU A 346 -17.58 9.41 -17.04
N GLU A 347 -17.96 9.93 -18.21
CA GLU A 347 -18.22 9.13 -19.40
C GLU A 347 -16.93 8.55 -19.99
N VAL A 348 -15.81 9.30 -19.97
CA VAL A 348 -14.47 8.81 -20.32
C VAL A 348 -14.03 7.75 -19.31
N SER A 349 -14.19 7.99 -18.01
CA SER A 349 -13.82 7.04 -16.94
C SER A 349 -14.71 5.80 -16.92
N GLN A 350 -15.98 5.87 -17.34
CA GLN A 350 -16.86 4.71 -17.55
C GLN A 350 -16.55 3.99 -18.87
N LYS A 351 -16.16 4.72 -19.93
CA LYS A 351 -15.70 4.14 -21.21
C LYS A 351 -14.32 3.47 -21.10
N VAL A 352 -13.47 3.87 -20.15
CA VAL A 352 -12.07 3.39 -20.02
C VAL A 352 -11.69 2.76 -18.65
N GLY A 353 -12.53 2.90 -17.61
CA GLY A 353 -12.55 2.09 -16.38
C GLY A 353 -11.79 2.58 -15.11
N PHE A 354 -11.88 3.85 -14.67
CA PHE A 354 -11.15 4.40 -13.48
C PHE A 354 -12.04 5.02 -12.36
N SER A 355 -11.64 4.98 -11.07
CA SER A 355 -12.35 5.57 -9.88
C SER A 355 -11.43 6.22 -8.79
N SER A 356 -11.88 7.31 -8.12
CA SER A 356 -11.17 8.31 -7.25
C SER A 356 -10.67 7.86 -5.84
N TYR A 357 -10.00 6.71 -5.70
CA TYR A 357 -9.30 6.35 -4.44
C TYR A 357 -7.82 6.77 -4.43
N GLY A 358 -7.50 7.80 -5.23
CA GLY A 358 -6.16 8.01 -5.78
C GLY A 358 -5.14 8.64 -4.82
N THR A 359 -5.54 9.43 -3.82
CA THR A 359 -4.59 10.28 -3.09
C THR A 359 -4.37 9.85 -1.64
N PHE A 360 -5.33 10.10 -0.74
CA PHE A 360 -5.11 10.00 0.73
C PHE A 360 -4.52 8.68 1.22
N LEU A 361 -5.06 7.54 0.78
CA LEU A 361 -4.51 6.23 1.18
C LEU A 361 -3.25 5.86 0.41
N ARG A 362 -3.09 6.32 -0.84
CA ARG A 362 -1.99 5.90 -1.71
C ARG A 362 -0.68 6.63 -1.45
N VAL A 363 -0.74 7.82 -0.84
CA VAL A 363 0.47 8.50 -0.36
C VAL A 363 1.11 7.77 0.82
N LEU A 364 0.38 6.90 1.53
CA LEU A 364 0.88 6.13 2.67
C LEU A 364 1.79 4.95 2.24
N GLY A 365 2.75 4.63 3.11
CA GLY A 365 3.67 3.50 2.92
C GLY A 365 4.73 3.74 1.84
N PRO A 366 5.57 2.74 1.55
CA PRO A 366 6.76 2.91 0.70
C PRO A 366 6.47 2.75 -0.80
N GLU A 367 5.30 2.25 -1.19
CA GLU A 367 5.00 1.96 -2.60
C GLU A 367 4.92 3.22 -3.45
N PRO A 368 5.54 3.24 -4.65
CA PRO A 368 5.44 4.35 -5.58
C PRO A 368 4.01 4.47 -6.12
N TRP A 369 3.60 5.71 -6.40
CA TRP A 369 2.26 6.01 -6.87
C TRP A 369 2.23 7.33 -7.64
N ASN A 370 1.86 7.25 -8.92
CA ASN A 370 1.65 8.42 -9.77
C ASN A 370 0.24 8.37 -10.34
N VAL A 371 -0.56 9.42 -10.14
CA VAL A 371 -1.94 9.48 -10.62
C VAL A 371 -2.33 10.92 -10.96
N ALA A 372 -3.22 11.08 -11.94
CA ALA A 372 -3.87 12.34 -12.27
C ALA A 372 -5.37 12.12 -12.51
N TYR A 373 -6.23 13.01 -12.01
CA TYR A 373 -7.69 12.91 -12.14
C TYR A 373 -8.39 14.24 -11.89
N VAL A 374 -9.62 14.39 -12.37
CA VAL A 374 -10.49 15.54 -12.01
C VAL A 374 -11.29 15.19 -10.76
N GLU A 375 -11.38 16.13 -9.82
CA GLU A 375 -12.10 15.99 -8.56
C GLU A 375 -13.08 17.17 -8.38
N PRO A 376 -14.39 16.95 -8.59
CA PRO A 376 -15.42 17.90 -8.19
C PRO A 376 -15.42 18.07 -6.66
N SER A 377 -15.00 19.25 -6.20
CA SER A 377 -14.75 19.54 -4.80
C SER A 377 -15.85 20.40 -4.22
N ILE A 378 -16.46 19.94 -3.12
CA ILE A 378 -17.55 20.63 -2.42
C ILE A 378 -17.04 21.25 -1.10
N ARG A 379 -17.18 22.57 -0.99
CA ARG A 379 -16.86 23.40 0.16
C ARG A 379 -18.09 24.24 0.54
N PRO A 380 -18.95 23.75 1.45
CA PRO A 380 -20.18 24.45 1.84
C PRO A 380 -19.99 25.92 2.22
N ASP A 381 -18.92 26.24 2.94
CA ASP A 381 -18.64 27.60 3.43
C ASP A 381 -18.23 28.59 2.32
N ASP A 382 -17.86 28.07 1.16
CA ASP A 382 -17.51 28.86 -0.02
C ASP A 382 -18.73 29.26 -0.86
N GLY A 383 -19.95 28.78 -0.54
CA GLY A 383 -21.16 29.14 -1.26
C GLY A 383 -21.43 30.65 -1.24
N ARG A 384 -21.79 31.24 -2.38
CA ARG A 384 -22.06 32.68 -2.52
C ARG A 384 -23.33 32.98 -3.30
N TYR A 385 -24.28 32.03 -3.35
CA TYR A 385 -25.52 32.16 -4.13
C TYR A 385 -25.26 32.51 -5.61
N GLY A 386 -24.07 32.13 -6.07
CA GLY A 386 -23.52 32.44 -7.39
C GLY A 386 -23.18 33.89 -7.64
N GLU A 387 -23.37 34.81 -6.68
CA GLU A 387 -23.11 36.25 -6.86
C GLU A 387 -21.62 36.58 -6.95
N ASN A 388 -20.77 35.71 -6.40
CA ASN A 388 -19.33 35.91 -6.45
C ASN A 388 -18.75 35.42 -7.79
N PRO A 389 -17.82 36.16 -8.41
CA PRO A 389 -17.23 35.78 -9.69
C PRO A 389 -16.27 34.59 -9.63
N ASN A 390 -15.70 34.29 -8.46
CA ASN A 390 -14.54 33.38 -8.30
C ASN A 390 -14.69 32.37 -7.15
N ARG A 391 -15.80 32.40 -6.40
CA ARG A 391 -16.01 31.55 -5.22
C ARG A 391 -17.37 30.89 -5.28
N PHE A 392 -17.36 29.56 -5.16
CA PHE A 392 -18.50 28.68 -5.35
C PHE A 392 -18.45 27.56 -4.29
N GLN A 393 -19.61 27.02 -3.92
CA GLN A 393 -19.68 25.85 -3.05
C GLN A 393 -19.09 24.61 -3.73
N GLN A 394 -19.19 24.49 -5.06
CA GLN A 394 -18.59 23.40 -5.83
C GLN A 394 -17.71 23.96 -6.95
N HIS A 395 -16.52 23.40 -7.09
CA HIS A 395 -15.56 23.73 -8.16
C HIS A 395 -14.79 22.47 -8.59
N TYR A 396 -14.13 22.52 -9.74
CA TYR A 396 -13.41 21.39 -10.31
C TYR A 396 -11.91 21.53 -10.12
N GLN A 397 -11.34 20.58 -9.41
CA GLN A 397 -9.90 20.45 -9.29
C GLN A 397 -9.36 19.48 -10.33
N PHE A 398 -8.17 19.73 -10.86
CA PHE A 398 -7.36 18.69 -11.48
C PHE A 398 -6.25 18.34 -10.51
N GLN A 399 -6.23 17.08 -10.09
CA GLN A 399 -5.38 16.59 -9.02
C GLN A 399 -4.26 15.73 -9.61
N VAL A 400 -3.03 15.96 -9.18
CA VAL A 400 -1.86 15.14 -9.53
C VAL A 400 -1.12 14.74 -8.26
N ILE A 401 -0.79 13.46 -8.15
CA ILE A 401 0.13 12.95 -7.13
C ILE A 401 1.33 12.32 -7.82
N LEU A 402 2.54 12.70 -7.37
CA LEU A 402 3.81 12.13 -7.78
C LEU A 402 4.51 11.57 -6.54
N LYS A 403 4.69 10.25 -6.49
CA LYS A 403 5.34 9.58 -5.36
C LYS A 403 6.28 8.49 -5.86
N PRO A 404 7.60 8.58 -5.60
CA PRO A 404 8.30 9.69 -4.92
C PRO A 404 8.32 11.00 -5.73
N ASP A 405 8.85 12.09 -5.15
CA ASP A 405 9.24 13.30 -5.90
C ASP A 405 10.11 12.94 -7.12
N PRO A 406 9.75 13.34 -8.35
CA PRO A 406 10.55 13.08 -9.55
C PRO A 406 11.86 13.88 -9.63
N GLY A 407 12.06 14.87 -8.76
CA GLY A 407 13.27 15.71 -8.73
C GLY A 407 13.15 17.03 -9.50
N ASN A 408 12.11 17.17 -10.33
CA ASN A 408 11.81 18.37 -11.13
C ASN A 408 10.28 18.68 -11.25
N PRO A 409 9.51 18.61 -10.14
CA PRO A 409 8.05 18.68 -10.23
C PRO A 409 7.55 20.09 -10.58
N GLN A 410 8.29 21.16 -10.23
CA GLN A 410 7.97 22.53 -10.66
C GLN A 410 8.12 22.70 -12.18
N GLU A 411 9.17 22.13 -12.78
CA GLU A 411 9.37 22.18 -14.23
C GLU A 411 8.29 21.40 -14.98
N LEU A 412 7.85 20.25 -14.42
CA LEU A 412 6.72 19.49 -14.98
C LEU A 412 5.41 20.28 -14.89
N TYR A 413 5.18 20.98 -13.78
CA TYR A 413 4.03 21.87 -13.62
C TYR A 413 4.05 23.02 -14.63
N LEU A 414 5.16 23.75 -14.77
CA LEU A 414 5.23 24.86 -15.73
C LEU A 414 5.02 24.39 -17.17
N LYS A 415 5.55 23.21 -17.53
CA LYS A 415 5.31 22.58 -18.83
C LYS A 415 3.84 22.18 -19.05
N SER A 416 3.10 21.86 -17.99
CA SER A 416 1.67 21.57 -18.10
C SER A 416 0.89 22.84 -18.43
N LEU A 417 1.26 23.99 -17.85
CA LEU A 417 0.69 25.28 -18.21
C LEU A 417 1.01 25.67 -19.66
N GLU A 418 2.27 25.46 -20.10
CA GLU A 418 2.66 25.67 -21.51
C GLU A 418 1.82 24.81 -22.46
N ALA A 419 1.54 23.56 -22.09
CA ALA A 419 0.69 22.66 -22.87
C ALA A 419 -0.77 23.13 -22.94
N LEU A 420 -1.24 23.92 -21.97
CA LEU A 420 -2.56 24.57 -21.97
C LEU A 420 -2.56 25.90 -22.76
N GLY A 421 -1.43 26.31 -23.32
CA GLY A 421 -1.28 27.57 -24.05
C GLY A 421 -0.91 28.77 -23.18
N ILE A 422 -0.58 28.56 -21.91
CA ILE A 422 -0.10 29.61 -21.00
C ILE A 422 1.42 29.65 -21.09
N ASN A 423 1.98 30.71 -21.69
CA ASN A 423 3.42 30.90 -21.75
C ASN A 423 3.94 31.55 -20.45
N PRO A 424 4.73 30.86 -19.60
CA PRO A 424 5.25 31.42 -18.35
C PRO A 424 6.12 32.67 -18.52
N ARG A 425 6.57 32.97 -19.75
CA ARG A 425 7.33 34.21 -20.05
C ARG A 425 6.45 35.43 -20.29
N GLU A 426 5.16 35.22 -20.55
CA GLU A 426 4.18 36.27 -20.82
C GLU A 426 3.27 36.54 -19.61
N HIS A 427 3.27 35.63 -18.63
CA HIS A 427 2.48 35.70 -17.41
C HIS A 427 3.36 35.80 -16.18
N ASP A 428 2.92 36.55 -15.16
CA ASP A 428 3.59 36.67 -13.88
C ASP A 428 3.22 35.49 -12.99
N ILE A 429 3.99 34.40 -13.11
CA ILE A 429 3.81 33.18 -12.31
C ILE A 429 4.70 33.22 -11.08
N ARG A 430 4.09 33.17 -9.89
CA ARG A 430 4.77 33.25 -8.60
C ARG A 430 4.45 32.05 -7.73
N PHE A 431 5.48 31.42 -7.17
CA PHE A 431 5.35 30.41 -6.12
C PHE A 431 5.40 31.13 -4.77
N VAL A 432 4.22 31.42 -4.22
CA VAL A 432 4.06 32.12 -2.94
C VAL A 432 4.00 31.08 -1.83
N GLU A 433 4.78 31.26 -0.77
CA GLU A 433 4.75 30.33 0.35
C GLU A 433 3.33 30.17 0.91
N ASP A 434 2.88 28.92 0.97
CA ASP A 434 1.75 28.52 1.80
C ASP A 434 1.94 27.09 2.31
N ASN A 435 1.59 26.87 3.57
CA ASN A 435 1.71 25.56 4.20
C ASN A 435 0.33 24.91 4.28
N TRP A 436 0.16 23.79 3.59
CA TRP A 436 -1.12 23.12 3.56
C TRP A 436 -1.31 22.19 4.77
N GLN A 437 -2.48 22.26 5.40
CA GLN A 437 -2.88 21.34 6.45
C GLN A 437 -4.35 20.96 6.31
N GLN A 438 -4.65 19.68 6.50
CA GLN A 438 -6.02 19.17 6.68
C GLN A 438 -6.16 18.49 8.04
N PRO A 439 -6.55 19.25 9.08
CA PRO A 439 -6.59 18.77 10.47
C PRO A 439 -7.46 17.53 10.69
N ALA A 440 -8.56 17.39 9.93
CA ALA A 440 -9.49 16.27 10.02
C ALA A 440 -8.88 14.94 9.58
N LEU A 441 -7.96 14.97 8.61
CA LEU A 441 -7.29 13.78 8.08
C LEU A 441 -5.88 13.59 8.64
N GLY A 442 -5.42 14.48 9.55
CA GLY A 442 -4.08 14.43 10.11
C GLY A 442 -2.98 14.51 9.04
N ALA A 443 -3.27 15.20 7.94
CA ALA A 443 -2.37 15.39 6.81
C ALA A 443 -1.85 16.82 6.78
N TRP A 444 -0.57 16.97 6.47
CA TRP A 444 0.06 18.28 6.29
C TRP A 444 1.31 18.18 5.41
N GLY A 445 1.66 19.30 4.79
CA GLY A 445 2.82 19.45 3.94
C GLY A 445 3.27 20.90 3.85
N LEU A 446 4.44 21.10 3.24
CA LEU A 446 4.94 22.43 2.89
C LEU A 446 4.87 22.57 1.38
N GLY A 447 4.69 23.79 0.90
CA GLY A 447 4.79 24.08 -0.52
C GLY A 447 4.44 25.52 -0.84
N TRP A 448 3.63 25.70 -1.87
CA TRP A 448 3.29 27.00 -2.41
C TRP A 448 1.86 27.06 -2.91
N GLU A 449 1.26 28.24 -2.75
CA GLU A 449 0.23 28.70 -3.67
C GLU A 449 0.91 29.22 -4.94
N VAL A 450 0.46 28.77 -6.11
CA VAL A 450 0.93 29.31 -7.39
C VAL A 450 -0.05 30.36 -7.88
N TRP A 451 0.46 31.58 -8.01
CA TRP A 451 -0.28 32.73 -8.49
C TRP A 451 0.10 33.02 -9.94
N MET A 452 -0.89 33.32 -10.77
CA MET A 452 -0.72 33.78 -12.15
C MET A 452 -1.47 35.09 -12.30
N ASP A 453 -0.76 36.17 -12.65
CA ASP A 453 -1.32 37.51 -12.87
C ASP A 453 -2.22 38.02 -11.73
N GLY A 454 -1.87 37.67 -10.48
CA GLY A 454 -2.61 38.07 -9.29
C GLY A 454 -3.79 37.17 -8.91
N GLN A 455 -3.93 36.00 -9.55
CA GLN A 455 -4.91 34.97 -9.18
C GLN A 455 -4.21 33.66 -8.80
N GLU A 456 -4.53 33.10 -7.64
CA GLU A 456 -4.10 31.77 -7.23
C GLU A 456 -4.76 30.71 -8.13
N ILE A 457 -3.97 29.96 -8.91
CA ILE A 457 -4.44 28.96 -9.87
C ILE A 457 -4.15 27.52 -9.46
N THR A 458 -3.18 27.29 -8.57
CA THR A 458 -2.74 25.94 -8.20
C THR A 458 -2.23 25.92 -6.76
N GLN A 459 -2.53 24.86 -6.01
CA GLN A 459 -1.83 24.51 -4.78
C GLN A 459 -0.75 23.46 -5.08
N PHE A 460 0.47 23.67 -4.57
CA PHE A 460 1.58 22.75 -4.70
C PHE A 460 2.04 22.33 -3.29
N THR A 461 2.05 21.04 -2.99
CA THR A 461 2.30 20.54 -1.62
C THR A 461 3.20 19.31 -1.60
N TYR A 462 4.25 19.33 -0.78
CA TYR A 462 5.01 18.13 -0.42
C TYR A 462 4.49 17.57 0.89
N PHE A 463 3.76 16.45 0.82
CA PHE A 463 3.21 15.81 2.01
C PHE A 463 4.33 15.29 2.92
N GLN A 464 4.41 15.84 4.12
CA GLN A 464 5.30 15.34 5.17
C GLN A 464 4.62 14.26 6.01
N GLN A 465 3.30 14.35 6.12
CA GLN A 465 2.47 13.44 6.91
C GLN A 465 1.09 13.28 6.27
N ALA A 466 0.52 12.08 6.36
CA ALA A 466 -0.89 11.82 6.07
C ALA A 466 -1.44 10.84 7.11
N GLY A 467 -2.65 11.08 7.62
CA GLY A 467 -3.27 10.18 8.60
C GLY A 467 -2.44 10.01 9.88
N GLY A 468 -1.71 11.04 10.33
CA GLY A 468 -0.83 10.90 11.49
C GLY A 468 0.51 10.17 11.21
N ILE A 469 0.72 9.65 9.99
CA ILE A 469 1.88 8.88 9.61
C ILE A 469 2.84 9.75 8.80
N THR A 470 4.09 9.81 9.26
CA THR A 470 5.20 10.44 8.54
C THR A 470 5.45 9.70 7.23
N LEU A 471 5.47 10.43 6.11
CA LEU A 471 5.65 9.82 4.79
C LEU A 471 7.13 9.57 4.46
N ASP A 472 7.38 8.39 3.89
CA ASP A 472 8.65 7.96 3.31
C ASP A 472 8.37 6.87 2.25
N PRO A 473 8.51 7.17 0.94
CA PRO A 473 8.95 8.45 0.39
C PRO A 473 7.87 9.54 0.45
N VAL A 474 8.31 10.80 0.36
CA VAL A 474 7.43 11.98 0.27
C VAL A 474 6.68 11.99 -1.06
N ALA A 475 5.41 12.41 -1.01
CA ALA A 475 4.56 12.60 -2.18
C ALA A 475 4.42 14.09 -2.49
N VAL A 476 4.49 14.43 -3.78
CA VAL A 476 4.19 15.77 -4.30
C VAL A 476 2.77 15.78 -4.79
N GLU A 477 2.00 16.75 -4.33
CA GLU A 477 0.65 17.06 -4.75
C GLU A 477 0.63 18.36 -5.54
N ILE A 478 -0.05 18.33 -6.69
CA ILE A 478 -0.29 19.49 -7.54
C ILE A 478 -1.80 19.53 -7.81
N THR A 479 -2.46 20.57 -7.31
CA THR A 479 -3.91 20.72 -7.36
C THR A 479 -4.26 21.99 -8.13
N TYR A 480 -4.69 21.84 -9.37
CA TYR A 480 -5.05 22.94 -10.25
C TYR A 480 -6.52 23.33 -10.02
N GLY A 481 -6.80 24.62 -9.90
CA GLY A 481 -8.16 25.17 -9.92
C GLY A 481 -8.60 25.45 -11.35
N LEU A 482 -9.40 24.55 -11.93
CA LEU A 482 -9.69 24.58 -13.36
C LEU A 482 -10.42 25.84 -13.81
N GLU A 483 -11.39 26.32 -13.04
CA GLU A 483 -12.13 27.55 -13.34
C GLU A 483 -11.19 28.76 -13.33
N ARG A 484 -10.26 28.82 -12.36
CA ARG A 484 -9.33 29.93 -12.20
C ARG A 484 -8.27 29.96 -13.30
N ILE A 485 -7.98 28.83 -13.93
CA ILE A 485 -7.11 28.74 -15.10
C ILE A 485 -7.88 29.09 -16.38
N ALA A 486 -9.09 28.56 -16.53
CA ALA A 486 -9.89 28.74 -17.75
C ALA A 486 -10.44 30.16 -17.91
N MET A 487 -10.81 30.84 -16.81
CA MET A 487 -11.35 32.20 -16.86
C MET A 487 -10.39 33.21 -17.52
N PRO A 488 -9.12 33.34 -17.10
CA PRO A 488 -8.15 34.19 -17.79
C PRO A 488 -7.90 33.79 -19.26
N LEU A 489 -7.78 32.49 -19.54
CA LEU A 489 -7.56 31.98 -20.90
C LEU A 489 -8.69 32.35 -21.87
N GLN A 490 -9.92 32.47 -21.35
CA GLN A 490 -11.08 32.90 -22.13
C GLN A 490 -11.33 34.41 -22.04
N SER A 491 -10.50 35.17 -21.31
CA SER A 491 -10.68 36.60 -21.04
C SER A 491 -12.02 36.92 -20.35
N ILE A 492 -12.41 36.11 -19.37
CA ILE A 492 -13.69 36.19 -18.67
C ILE A 492 -13.48 36.51 -17.19
N SER A 493 -14.22 37.50 -16.69
CA SER A 493 -14.10 38.01 -15.31
C SER A 493 -15.06 37.37 -14.30
N HIS A 494 -16.05 36.58 -14.77
CA HIS A 494 -17.01 35.91 -13.91
C HIS A 494 -17.24 34.48 -14.42
N ALA A 495 -17.07 33.48 -13.55
CA ALA A 495 -17.17 32.08 -13.96
C ALA A 495 -18.50 31.72 -14.63
N ARG A 496 -19.63 32.37 -14.29
CA ARG A 496 -20.93 32.13 -14.96
C ARG A 496 -20.86 32.30 -16.48
N ASN A 497 -20.04 33.25 -16.96
CA ASN A 497 -19.92 33.53 -18.38
C ASN A 497 -18.87 32.65 -19.07
N MET A 498 -18.09 31.89 -18.29
CA MET A 498 -17.05 31.00 -18.82
C MET A 498 -17.67 29.98 -19.75
N HIS A 499 -17.13 29.83 -20.96
CA HIS A 499 -17.55 28.79 -21.88
C HIS A 499 -17.14 27.43 -21.33
N TRP A 500 -18.14 26.62 -20.99
CA TRP A 500 -17.94 25.21 -20.68
C TRP A 500 -17.69 24.43 -21.97
N ASN A 501 -18.46 24.79 -23.00
CA ASN A 501 -18.32 24.30 -24.36
C ASN A 501 -18.68 25.39 -25.37
N LYS A 502 -18.77 25.00 -26.65
CA LYS A 502 -19.15 25.91 -27.74
C LYS A 502 -20.52 26.56 -27.55
N ASP A 503 -21.46 25.81 -26.99
CA ASP A 503 -22.88 26.10 -26.98
C ASP A 503 -23.39 26.56 -25.61
N HIS A 504 -22.65 26.24 -24.54
CA HIS A 504 -23.05 26.40 -23.15
C HIS A 504 -21.96 27.04 -22.30
N THR A 505 -22.42 27.92 -21.42
CA THR A 505 -21.62 28.55 -20.37
C THR A 505 -21.66 27.73 -19.08
N TYR A 506 -20.66 27.90 -18.24
CA TYR A 506 -20.59 27.31 -16.90
C TYR A 506 -21.79 27.75 -16.04
N GLY A 507 -22.27 28.99 -16.23
CA GLY A 507 -23.46 29.49 -15.54
C GLY A 507 -24.72 28.71 -15.90
N GLU A 508 -24.94 28.40 -17.18
CA GLU A 508 -26.11 27.61 -17.61
C GLU A 508 -26.14 26.21 -16.98
N ILE A 509 -24.97 25.64 -16.69
CA ILE A 509 -24.82 24.29 -16.13
C ILE A 509 -24.89 24.32 -14.59
N ASN A 510 -24.11 25.19 -13.96
CA ASN A 510 -23.80 25.09 -12.53
C ASN A 510 -24.47 26.17 -11.66
N PHE A 511 -25.01 27.25 -12.23
CA PHE A 511 -25.53 28.38 -11.44
C PHE A 511 -26.68 27.98 -10.52
N GLN A 512 -27.65 27.21 -11.05
CA GLN A 512 -28.78 26.78 -10.23
C GLN A 512 -28.32 25.90 -9.06
N GLY A 513 -27.37 24.99 -9.31
CA GLY A 513 -26.77 24.16 -8.28
C GLY A 513 -26.08 24.97 -7.19
N GLU A 514 -25.31 26.01 -7.56
CA GLU A 514 -24.67 26.93 -6.63
C GLU A 514 -25.68 27.67 -5.73
N VAL A 515 -26.78 28.17 -6.30
CA VAL A 515 -27.83 28.89 -5.56
C VAL A 515 -28.54 27.95 -4.58
N GLU A 516 -28.96 26.78 -5.04
CA GLU A 516 -29.68 25.81 -4.23
C GLU A 516 -28.83 25.26 -3.08
N HIS A 517 -27.58 24.89 -3.36
CA HIS A 517 -26.67 24.38 -2.34
C HIS A 517 -26.25 25.45 -1.36
N SER A 518 -25.98 26.69 -1.81
CA SER A 518 -25.73 27.82 -0.89
C SER A 518 -26.91 27.99 0.07
N LYS A 519 -28.13 28.09 -0.47
CA LYS A 519 -29.34 28.20 0.36
C LYS A 519 -29.48 27.03 1.32
N TYR A 520 -29.22 25.81 0.85
CA TYR A 520 -29.29 24.63 1.69
C TYR A 520 -28.27 24.69 2.85
N TYR A 521 -27.00 24.95 2.55
CA TYR A 521 -25.93 24.95 3.53
C TYR A 521 -25.99 26.10 4.53
N PHE A 522 -26.48 27.28 4.13
CA PHE A 522 -26.58 28.43 5.03
C PHE A 522 -27.91 28.50 5.78
N GLU A 523 -29.02 28.06 5.18
CA GLU A 523 -30.36 28.34 5.72
C GLU A 523 -31.17 27.09 6.07
N ILE A 524 -31.18 26.08 5.18
CA ILE A 524 -32.19 24.99 5.24
C ILE A 524 -31.70 23.75 5.98
N ALA A 525 -30.40 23.44 5.95
CA ALA A 525 -29.86 22.22 6.54
C ALA A 525 -30.23 22.11 8.03
N ASP A 526 -30.91 21.01 8.36
CA ASP A 526 -31.38 20.72 9.71
C ASP A 526 -30.20 20.30 10.59
N VAL A 527 -29.86 21.14 11.55
CA VAL A 527 -28.70 20.98 12.42
C VAL A 527 -28.77 19.70 13.25
N ASP A 528 -29.92 19.38 13.81
CA ASP A 528 -30.08 18.21 14.68
C ASP A 528 -29.97 16.91 13.86
N ARG A 529 -30.55 16.89 12.66
CA ARG A 529 -30.40 15.77 11.73
C ARG A 529 -28.96 15.61 11.23
N MET A 530 -28.27 16.70 10.95
CA MET A 530 -26.86 16.65 10.55
C MET A 530 -25.98 16.11 11.68
N ARG A 531 -26.26 16.46 12.94
CA ARG A 531 -25.59 15.85 14.11
C ARG A 531 -25.87 14.35 14.22
N GLN A 532 -27.12 13.93 13.99
CA GLN A 532 -27.47 12.50 13.98
C GLN A 532 -26.75 11.75 12.86
N LEU A 533 -26.71 12.31 11.64
CA LEU A 533 -25.99 11.73 10.51
C LEU A 533 -24.50 11.62 10.81
N TYR A 534 -23.87 12.66 11.36
CA TYR A 534 -22.47 12.61 11.77
C TYR A 534 -22.22 11.45 12.75
N ALA A 535 -23.05 11.31 13.79
CA ALA A 535 -22.91 10.24 14.77
C ALA A 535 -23.09 8.84 14.16
N LEU A 536 -24.03 8.68 13.22
CA LEU A 536 -24.24 7.43 12.50
C LEU A 536 -23.06 7.09 11.58
N TYR A 537 -22.54 8.06 10.83
CA TYR A 537 -21.36 7.86 9.98
C TYR A 537 -20.12 7.53 10.80
N GLU A 538 -19.92 8.18 11.94
CA GLU A 538 -18.85 7.87 12.88
C GLU A 538 -18.96 6.42 13.40
N ALA A 539 -20.16 5.98 13.80
CA ALA A 539 -20.39 4.62 14.26
C ALA A 539 -20.09 3.57 13.17
N GLU A 540 -20.48 3.83 11.92
CA GLU A 540 -20.20 2.95 10.78
C GLU A 540 -18.70 2.93 10.41
N ALA A 541 -18.01 4.08 10.48
CA ALA A 541 -16.56 4.14 10.31
C ALA A 541 -15.84 3.28 11.36
N GLU A 542 -16.25 3.40 12.62
CA GLU A 542 -15.72 2.60 13.72
C GLU A 542 -16.00 1.10 13.54
N GLU A 543 -17.20 0.73 13.10
CA GLU A 543 -17.54 -0.68 12.86
C GLU A 543 -16.72 -1.26 11.69
N ALA A 544 -16.54 -0.51 10.61
CA ALA A 544 -15.66 -0.90 9.52
C ALA A 544 -14.21 -1.08 9.99
N LEU A 545 -13.68 -0.17 10.80
CA LEU A 545 -12.33 -0.26 11.38
C LEU A 545 -12.17 -1.50 12.27
N LYS A 546 -13.14 -1.80 13.14
CA LYS A 546 -13.10 -3.02 13.99
C LYS A 546 -13.00 -4.31 13.17
N ASN A 547 -13.63 -4.33 12.01
CA ASN A 547 -13.61 -5.46 11.08
C ASN A 547 -12.41 -5.41 10.11
N GLY A 548 -11.51 -4.44 10.26
CA GLY A 548 -10.34 -4.27 9.39
C GLY A 548 -10.70 -3.88 7.96
N LEU A 549 -11.84 -3.23 7.73
CA LEU A 549 -12.33 -2.80 6.42
C LEU A 549 -11.97 -1.33 6.18
N VAL A 550 -10.75 -1.11 5.67
CA VAL A 550 -10.15 0.23 5.49
C VAL A 550 -10.91 1.12 4.50
N LEU A 551 -11.27 0.61 3.32
CA LEU A 551 -11.93 1.44 2.31
C LEU A 551 -13.34 1.88 2.76
N PRO A 552 -14.20 0.99 3.29
CA PRO A 552 -15.48 1.42 3.85
C PRO A 552 -15.33 2.40 5.02
N ALA A 553 -14.34 2.20 5.91
CA ALA A 553 -14.06 3.15 6.99
C ALA A 553 -13.70 4.54 6.43
N HIS A 554 -12.88 4.59 5.38
CA HIS A 554 -12.52 5.84 4.72
C HIS A 554 -13.74 6.57 4.15
N ASP A 555 -14.64 5.88 3.46
CA ASP A 555 -15.85 6.47 2.88
C ASP A 555 -16.71 7.14 3.96
N TYR A 556 -16.86 6.50 5.13
CA TYR A 556 -17.61 7.08 6.24
C TYR A 556 -16.89 8.25 6.92
N ILE A 557 -15.55 8.23 7.00
CA ILE A 557 -14.77 9.38 7.48
C ILE A 557 -14.98 10.59 6.55
N LEU A 558 -15.00 10.39 5.22
CA LEU A 558 -15.31 11.46 4.26
C LEU A 558 -16.71 12.02 4.46
N LYS A 559 -17.70 11.16 4.72
CA LYS A 559 -19.07 11.59 5.05
C LYS A 559 -19.11 12.39 6.36
N CYS A 560 -18.36 11.99 7.39
CA CYS A 560 -18.20 12.78 8.61
C CYS A 560 -17.62 14.16 8.32
N SER A 561 -16.57 14.24 7.50
CA SER A 561 -15.93 15.50 7.12
C SER A 561 -16.90 16.43 6.38
N HIS A 562 -17.65 15.92 5.41
CA HIS A 562 -18.63 16.73 4.68
C HIS A 562 -19.78 17.19 5.59
N THR A 563 -20.30 16.28 6.43
CA THR A 563 -21.36 16.61 7.40
C THR A 563 -20.91 17.67 8.40
N PHE A 564 -19.66 17.58 8.85
CA PHE A 564 -19.02 18.61 9.68
C PHE A 564 -18.98 19.96 8.95
N ASN A 565 -18.55 19.99 7.68
CA ASN A 565 -18.52 21.25 6.92
C ASN A 565 -19.91 21.89 6.80
N ILE A 566 -20.97 21.11 6.59
CA ILE A 566 -22.35 21.63 6.59
C ILE A 566 -22.71 22.24 7.95
N LEU A 567 -22.42 21.53 9.05
CA LEU A 567 -22.69 22.02 10.41
C LEU A 567 -21.92 23.32 10.72
N ASP A 568 -20.67 23.40 10.26
CA ASP A 568 -19.81 24.55 10.45
C ASP A 568 -20.33 25.77 9.66
N THR A 569 -20.72 25.57 8.39
CA THR A 569 -21.35 26.60 7.54
C THR A 569 -22.70 27.07 8.09
N ARG A 570 -23.48 26.19 8.74
CA ARG A 570 -24.70 26.58 9.46
C ARG A 570 -24.43 27.44 10.70
N GLY A 571 -23.16 27.63 11.09
CA GLY A 571 -22.77 28.32 12.32
C GLY A 571 -23.19 27.57 13.59
N ALA A 572 -23.42 26.26 13.48
CA ALA A 572 -23.97 25.45 14.56
C ALA A 572 -22.92 24.84 15.48
N VAL A 573 -21.63 24.92 15.11
CA VAL A 573 -20.51 24.30 15.82
C VAL A 573 -19.73 25.35 16.60
N GLY A 574 -19.70 25.21 17.93
CA GLY A 574 -18.87 26.07 18.79
C GLY A 574 -17.37 25.73 18.70
N VAL A 575 -16.49 26.64 19.14
CA VAL A 575 -15.02 26.45 19.07
C VAL A 575 -14.56 25.14 19.74
N THR A 576 -15.07 24.84 20.94
CA THR A 576 -14.73 23.61 21.67
C THR A 576 -15.27 22.36 20.97
N GLU A 577 -16.49 22.44 20.41
CA GLU A 577 -17.11 21.34 19.66
C GLU A 577 -16.33 21.05 18.38
N ARG A 578 -15.90 22.10 17.67
CA ARG A 578 -15.05 22.02 16.47
C ARG A 578 -13.76 21.26 16.76
N GLN A 579 -13.07 21.60 17.84
CA GLN A 579 -11.85 20.89 18.26
C GLN A 579 -12.11 19.41 18.56
N ALA A 580 -13.22 19.10 19.25
CA ALA A 580 -13.59 17.72 19.56
C ALA A 580 -13.94 16.91 18.28
N LEU A 581 -14.69 17.49 17.34
CA LEU A 581 -15.03 16.87 16.06
C LEU A 581 -13.78 16.57 15.23
N PHE A 582 -12.86 17.54 15.11
CA PHE A 582 -11.58 17.31 14.43
C PHE A 582 -10.71 16.26 15.13
N GLY A 583 -10.68 16.25 16.46
CA GLY A 583 -9.96 15.22 17.22
C GLY A 583 -10.46 13.81 16.90
N ARG A 584 -11.78 13.62 16.86
CA ARG A 584 -12.41 12.34 16.52
C ARG A 584 -12.14 11.92 15.07
N MET A 585 -12.34 12.81 14.10
CA MET A 585 -12.03 12.52 12.70
C MET A 585 -10.55 12.17 12.50
N ARG A 586 -9.65 12.92 13.13
CA ARG A 586 -8.21 12.69 13.04
C ARG A 586 -7.82 11.33 13.61
N GLU A 587 -8.41 10.92 14.73
CA GLU A 587 -8.16 9.62 15.33
C GLU A 587 -8.68 8.47 14.45
N MET A 588 -9.87 8.60 13.87
CA MET A 588 -10.39 7.63 12.90
C MET A 588 -9.51 7.56 11.65
N ALA A 589 -9.09 8.71 11.10
CA ALA A 589 -8.21 8.78 9.93
C ALA A 589 -6.84 8.16 10.21
N ARG A 590 -6.29 8.36 11.43
CA ARG A 590 -5.03 7.74 11.87
C ARG A 590 -5.15 6.22 11.90
N ARG A 591 -6.14 5.70 12.62
CA ARG A 591 -6.38 4.24 12.70
C ARG A 591 -6.65 3.62 11.33
N ASN A 592 -7.38 4.33 10.46
CA ASN A 592 -7.62 3.90 9.09
C ASN A 592 -6.32 3.82 8.27
N SER A 593 -5.45 4.82 8.41
CA SER A 593 -4.15 4.90 7.72
C SER A 593 -3.18 3.81 8.21
N GLU A 594 -3.13 3.57 9.51
CA GLU A 594 -2.34 2.48 10.11
C GLU A 594 -2.83 1.11 9.62
N ALA A 595 -4.15 0.90 9.62
CA ALA A 595 -4.75 -0.31 9.10
C ALA A 595 -4.48 -0.50 7.60
N TYR A 596 -4.50 0.57 6.81
CA TYR A 596 -4.14 0.53 5.39
C TYR A 596 -2.69 0.10 5.19
N VAL A 597 -1.73 0.76 5.85
CA VAL A 597 -0.31 0.43 5.74
C VAL A 597 -0.06 -1.01 6.18
N GLU A 598 -0.70 -1.46 7.26
CA GLU A 598 -0.60 -2.84 7.73
C GLU A 598 -1.17 -3.85 6.72
N GLN A 599 -2.29 -3.53 6.05
CA GLN A 599 -2.81 -4.36 4.96
C GLN A 599 -1.83 -4.45 3.79
N ARG A 600 -1.21 -3.33 3.40
CA ARG A 600 -0.19 -3.30 2.33
C ARG A 600 1.07 -4.07 2.73
N ARG A 601 1.51 -3.94 4.00
CA ARG A 601 2.66 -4.67 4.56
C ARG A 601 2.43 -6.18 4.59
N LYS A 602 1.22 -6.63 4.94
CA LYS A 602 0.83 -8.06 4.86
C LYS A 602 0.84 -8.62 3.44
N LEU A 603 0.70 -7.75 2.44
CA LEU A 603 0.87 -8.09 1.02
C LEU A 603 2.32 -7.94 0.55
N GLU A 604 3.25 -7.68 1.47
CA GLU A 604 4.68 -7.44 1.20
C GLU A 604 4.91 -6.28 0.22
N PHE A 605 4.06 -5.24 0.27
CA PHE A 605 4.15 -4.05 -0.59
C PHE A 605 4.35 -4.40 -2.08
N PRO A 606 3.34 -5.00 -2.75
CA PRO A 606 3.49 -5.66 -4.04
C PRO A 606 3.91 -4.75 -5.20
N TRP A 607 3.94 -3.43 -5.03
CA TRP A 607 4.37 -2.44 -6.03
C TRP A 607 5.76 -1.86 -5.77
N LEU A 608 6.45 -2.30 -4.72
CA LEU A 608 7.87 -2.02 -4.57
C LEU A 608 8.64 -2.82 -5.62
N ASN A 609 9.20 -2.12 -6.61
CA ASN A 609 10.24 -2.67 -7.47
C ASN A 609 11.60 -2.39 -6.82
N GLU A 610 12.37 -3.44 -6.51
CA GLU A 610 13.74 -3.32 -6.01
C GLU A 610 14.67 -2.55 -6.96
N SER A 611 14.31 -2.48 -8.26
CA SER A 611 15.10 -1.77 -9.28
C SER A 611 15.03 -0.25 -9.21
N LEU A 612 14.05 0.35 -8.52
CA LEU A 612 13.92 1.81 -8.42
C LEU A 612 14.89 2.44 -7.41
N ILE A 613 15.65 1.61 -6.67
CA ILE A 613 16.58 2.06 -5.62
C ILE A 613 18.01 2.29 -6.18
N ASP A 614 18.32 1.83 -7.41
CA ASP A 614 19.71 1.68 -7.87
C ASP A 614 20.14 2.62 -9.01
N GLU A 615 19.25 3.46 -9.56
CA GLU A 615 19.54 4.19 -10.82
C GLU A 615 20.27 5.54 -10.69
N THR A 616 20.56 6.05 -9.48
CA THR A 616 21.25 7.36 -9.32
C THR A 616 22.75 7.27 -9.00
N LYS A 617 23.43 6.15 -9.32
CA LYS A 617 24.90 6.07 -9.23
C LYS A 617 25.57 6.15 -10.60
N VAL A 618 25.70 7.36 -11.13
CA VAL A 618 26.76 7.68 -12.09
C VAL A 618 27.65 8.76 -11.48
N VAL A 619 28.64 8.31 -10.72
CA VAL A 619 29.75 9.19 -10.29
C VAL A 619 30.65 9.39 -11.50
N THR A 620 30.47 10.52 -12.18
CA THR A 620 31.44 10.98 -13.18
C THR A 620 32.72 11.34 -12.43
N LYS A 621 33.79 10.55 -12.62
CA LYS A 621 35.13 10.94 -12.17
C LYS A 621 35.54 12.18 -12.96
N ASN A 622 35.34 13.36 -12.37
CA ASN A 622 35.84 14.59 -12.93
C ASN A 622 37.38 14.54 -13.01
N ALA A 623 37.91 15.01 -14.14
CA ALA A 623 39.33 15.20 -14.34
C ALA A 623 39.89 16.10 -13.23
N LYS A 624 41.13 15.84 -12.78
CA LYS A 624 41.83 16.69 -11.81
C LYS A 624 41.85 18.13 -12.33
N ALA A 625 40.99 18.98 -11.78
CA ALA A 625 41.01 20.40 -12.04
C ALA A 625 42.37 20.97 -11.61
N THR A 626 42.90 21.91 -12.38
CA THR A 626 44.14 22.60 -12.02
C THR A 626 43.85 23.51 -10.84
N LEU A 627 44.40 23.19 -9.67
CA LEU A 627 44.22 24.00 -8.47
C LEU A 627 44.92 25.36 -8.66
N PRO A 628 44.29 26.47 -8.23
CA PRO A 628 44.94 27.76 -8.27
C PRO A 628 46.14 27.78 -7.32
N VAL A 629 47.13 28.61 -7.65
CA VAL A 629 48.31 28.88 -6.82
C VAL A 629 48.19 30.32 -6.31
N GLY A 630 48.19 30.50 -5.00
CA GLY A 630 47.96 31.77 -4.31
C GLY A 630 46.47 32.11 -4.11
N LEU A 631 46.19 33.40 -3.91
CA LEU A 631 44.84 33.90 -3.64
C LEU A 631 43.94 33.74 -4.87
N ALA A 632 42.78 33.12 -4.70
CA ALA A 632 41.79 32.93 -5.75
C ALA A 632 40.37 33.21 -5.25
N PRO A 633 39.44 33.67 -6.11
CA PRO A 633 38.05 33.84 -5.72
C PRO A 633 37.43 32.49 -5.38
N PHE A 634 36.63 32.42 -4.31
CA PHE A 634 35.91 31.23 -3.90
C PHE A 634 34.41 31.50 -3.94
N LEU A 635 33.65 30.64 -4.62
CA LEU A 635 32.21 30.75 -4.82
C LEU A 635 31.54 29.47 -4.34
N VAL A 636 30.48 29.59 -3.56
CA VAL A 636 29.52 28.51 -3.29
C VAL A 636 28.12 29.01 -3.62
N GLU A 637 27.37 28.23 -4.39
CA GLU A 637 25.96 28.47 -4.66
C GLU A 637 25.15 27.24 -4.21
N ILE A 638 24.14 27.49 -3.39
CA ILE A 638 23.14 26.50 -2.97
C ILE A 638 21.84 26.87 -3.70
N GLY A 639 21.45 26.03 -4.63
CA GLY A 639 20.25 26.20 -5.43
C GLY A 639 19.07 25.46 -4.86
N THR A 640 17.97 26.16 -4.64
CA THR A 640 16.75 25.61 -4.04
C THR A 640 15.52 25.88 -4.90
N GLU A 641 14.42 25.19 -4.59
CA GLU A 641 13.08 25.73 -4.89
C GLU A 641 12.82 26.99 -4.04
N GLU A 642 11.79 27.77 -4.39
CA GLU A 642 11.55 29.12 -3.86
C GLU A 642 11.41 29.13 -2.33
N LEU A 643 12.43 29.66 -1.65
CA LEU A 643 12.48 29.85 -0.22
C LEU A 643 11.47 30.92 0.23
N PRO A 644 10.83 30.71 1.39
CA PRO A 644 10.18 31.77 2.13
C PRO A 644 11.06 33.01 2.31
N ALA A 645 10.47 34.20 2.28
CA ALA A 645 11.21 35.44 2.48
C ALA A 645 11.93 35.48 3.83
N ALA A 646 11.28 34.97 4.89
CA ALA A 646 11.86 34.90 6.23
C ALA A 646 13.02 33.88 6.30
N ASP A 647 12.87 32.72 5.68
CA ASP A 647 13.91 31.68 5.65
C ASP A 647 15.13 32.15 4.85
N LEU A 648 14.91 32.83 3.72
CA LEU A 648 15.99 33.45 2.95
C LEU A 648 16.77 34.46 3.81
N GLN A 649 16.07 35.38 4.47
CA GLN A 649 16.70 36.37 5.34
C GLN A 649 17.51 35.70 6.46
N SER A 650 16.93 34.72 7.14
CA SER A 650 17.59 33.97 8.21
C SER A 650 18.83 33.22 7.72
N ALA A 651 18.76 32.58 6.55
CA ALA A 651 19.90 31.88 5.96
C ALA A 651 21.04 32.86 5.62
N LEU A 652 20.73 34.03 5.07
CA LEU A 652 21.74 35.05 4.76
C LEU A 652 22.43 35.58 6.03
N GLU A 653 21.68 35.81 7.10
CA GLU A 653 22.22 36.23 8.40
C GLU A 653 23.14 35.15 9.00
N GLN A 654 22.68 33.90 9.02
CA GLN A 654 23.46 32.76 9.52
C GLN A 654 24.77 32.57 8.73
N LEU A 655 24.71 32.67 7.39
CA LEU A 655 25.89 32.53 6.55
C LEU A 655 26.86 33.72 6.70
N THR A 656 26.35 34.93 6.91
CA THR A 656 27.18 36.12 7.15
C THR A 656 28.03 35.96 8.41
N GLU A 657 27.50 35.34 9.46
CA GLU A 657 28.25 35.04 10.69
C GLU A 657 29.12 33.79 10.53
N ARG A 658 28.59 32.71 9.94
CA ARG A 658 29.25 31.40 9.95
C ARG A 658 30.44 31.30 9.01
N ILE A 659 30.42 31.96 7.85
CA ILE A 659 31.47 31.80 6.84
C ILE A 659 32.82 32.34 7.32
N PRO A 660 32.95 33.58 7.83
CA PRO A 660 34.23 34.05 8.37
C PRO A 660 34.77 33.14 9.47
N ALA A 661 33.91 32.75 10.42
CA ALA A 661 34.29 31.83 11.50
C ALA A 661 34.77 30.47 10.98
N LEU A 662 34.12 29.92 9.95
CA LEU A 662 34.54 28.67 9.33
C LEU A 662 35.91 28.81 8.65
N LEU A 663 36.16 29.90 7.93
CA LEU A 663 37.44 30.12 7.26
C LEU A 663 38.59 30.29 8.28
N ASP A 664 38.32 30.98 9.41
CA ASP A 664 39.25 31.09 10.54
C ASP A 664 39.54 29.74 11.19
N GLU A 665 38.50 28.93 11.46
CA GLU A 665 38.63 27.55 11.96
C GLU A 665 39.50 26.69 11.03
N LEU A 666 39.29 26.83 9.72
CA LEU A 666 40.07 26.16 8.68
C LEU A 666 41.45 26.78 8.48
N ARG A 667 41.80 27.88 9.16
CA ARG A 667 43.07 28.61 9.01
C ARG A 667 43.33 29.08 7.58
N LEU A 668 42.29 29.45 6.84
CA LEU A 668 42.40 29.96 5.48
C LEU A 668 42.31 31.49 5.51
N SER A 669 43.39 32.17 5.13
CA SER A 669 43.33 33.63 4.96
C SER A 669 42.41 33.98 3.80
N HIS A 670 41.62 35.03 3.99
CA HIS A 670 40.58 35.41 3.04
C HIS A 670 40.47 36.93 2.90
N GLY A 671 40.05 37.38 1.72
CA GLY A 671 39.60 38.75 1.47
C GLY A 671 38.15 38.97 1.91
N ASP A 672 37.50 39.97 1.31
CA ASP A 672 36.11 40.30 1.60
C ASP A 672 35.17 39.13 1.30
N VAL A 673 34.24 38.88 2.23
CA VAL A 673 33.18 37.87 2.13
C VAL A 673 31.86 38.57 1.79
N LYS A 674 31.21 38.13 0.72
CA LYS A 674 29.91 38.63 0.24
C LYS A 674 28.91 37.48 0.27
N ILE A 675 27.83 37.68 1.02
CA ILE A 675 26.70 36.75 1.07
C ILE A 675 25.54 37.39 0.29
N LEU A 676 25.05 36.69 -0.73
CA LEU A 676 23.98 37.16 -1.61
C LEU A 676 22.89 36.12 -1.69
N GLY A 677 21.65 36.56 -1.95
CA GLY A 677 20.51 35.66 -1.99
C GLY A 677 19.43 36.08 -2.97
N THR A 678 18.78 35.09 -3.56
CA THR A 678 17.46 35.20 -4.20
C THR A 678 16.59 34.06 -3.64
N PRO A 679 15.26 34.05 -3.84
CA PRO A 679 14.42 32.95 -3.35
C PRO A 679 14.89 31.55 -3.76
N ARG A 680 15.64 31.40 -4.86
CA ARG A 680 16.15 30.10 -5.33
C ARG A 680 17.66 29.90 -5.16
N ARG A 681 18.38 30.88 -4.61
CA ARG A 681 19.86 30.85 -4.55
C ARG A 681 20.37 31.47 -3.27
N LEU A 682 21.24 30.75 -2.58
CA LEU A 682 22.14 31.30 -1.56
C LEU A 682 23.55 31.29 -2.13
N ILE A 683 24.23 32.43 -2.10
CA ILE A 683 25.55 32.60 -2.71
C ILE A 683 26.52 33.08 -1.64
N ILE A 684 27.66 32.39 -1.55
CA ILE A 684 28.82 32.77 -0.76
C ILE A 684 29.94 33.10 -1.74
N TYR A 685 30.43 34.32 -1.73
CA TYR A 685 31.55 34.75 -2.56
C TYR A 685 32.66 35.35 -1.70
N VAL A 686 33.87 34.83 -1.86
CA VAL A 686 35.08 35.31 -1.19
C VAL A 686 36.06 35.77 -2.26
N GLU A 687 36.49 37.03 -2.20
CA GLU A 687 37.22 37.65 -3.31
C GLU A 687 38.65 37.11 -3.51
N GLY A 688 39.33 36.75 -2.42
CA GLY A 688 40.66 36.18 -2.44
C GLY A 688 40.89 35.23 -1.29
N LEU A 689 40.64 33.94 -1.51
CA LEU A 689 40.88 32.86 -0.56
C LEU A 689 42.26 32.24 -0.82
N ALA A 690 43.02 31.98 0.24
CA ALA A 690 44.28 31.24 0.13
C ALA A 690 44.04 29.82 -0.38
N ASP A 691 44.97 29.34 -1.20
CA ASP A 691 45.03 27.99 -1.74
C ASP A 691 45.52 26.94 -0.71
N GLN A 692 46.03 27.38 0.43
CA GLN A 692 46.56 26.53 1.49
C GLN A 692 46.29 27.10 2.89
N GLN A 693 46.12 26.22 3.88
CA GLN A 693 46.03 26.61 5.28
C GLN A 693 47.29 27.36 5.74
N ALA A 694 47.11 28.42 6.52
CA ALA A 694 48.18 29.14 7.16
C ALA A 694 48.94 28.23 8.15
N GLU A 695 50.26 28.39 8.19
CA GLU A 695 51.09 27.70 9.17
C GLU A 695 50.71 28.12 10.58
N ARG A 696 50.43 27.16 11.45
CA ARG A 696 50.20 27.38 12.88
C ARG A 696 51.22 26.61 13.69
N THR A 697 51.87 27.32 14.60
CA THR A 697 52.76 26.70 15.59
C THR A 697 52.08 26.75 16.95
N THR A 698 51.80 25.60 17.54
CA THR A 698 51.23 25.52 18.89
C THR A 698 52.31 25.25 19.92
N VAL A 699 52.24 25.95 21.04
CA VAL A 699 53.14 25.78 22.18
C VAL A 699 52.55 24.71 23.08
N VAL A 700 53.16 23.53 23.12
CA VAL A 700 52.70 22.44 23.98
C VAL A 700 53.52 22.43 25.27
N LYS A 701 52.86 22.58 26.41
CA LYS A 701 53.47 22.60 27.74
C LYS A 701 53.99 21.21 28.12
N GLY A 702 55.29 21.10 28.36
CA GLY A 702 55.97 19.89 28.82
C GLY A 702 56.29 19.95 30.32
N PRO A 703 57.26 19.14 30.80
CA PRO A 703 57.63 19.13 32.21
C PRO A 703 58.27 20.46 32.67
N PRO A 704 58.18 20.82 33.97
CA PRO A 704 58.89 21.98 34.52
C PRO A 704 60.39 21.91 34.23
N GLU A 705 61.02 23.04 33.91
CA GLU A 705 62.45 23.14 33.61
C GLU A 705 63.30 22.53 34.73
N SER A 706 62.90 22.74 35.99
CA SER A 706 63.56 22.17 37.18
C SER A 706 63.57 20.63 37.25
N ARG A 707 62.73 19.96 36.47
CA ARG A 707 62.64 18.49 36.37
C ARG A 707 62.98 17.97 34.98
N ALA A 708 63.40 18.86 34.08
CA ALA A 708 63.69 18.53 32.69
C ALA A 708 65.11 17.97 32.51
N PHE A 709 66.06 18.39 33.36
CA PHE A 709 67.45 17.92 33.35
C PHE A 709 67.84 17.33 34.71
N ASP A 710 68.70 16.31 34.69
CA ASP A 710 69.24 15.69 35.90
C ASP A 710 70.40 16.49 36.51
N THR A 711 70.95 16.00 37.63
CA THR A 711 72.07 16.66 38.34
C THR A 711 73.39 16.68 37.56
N THR A 712 73.47 16.01 36.41
CA THR A 712 74.62 16.00 35.50
C THR A 712 74.39 16.87 34.26
N GLY A 713 73.23 17.53 34.14
CA GLY A 713 72.85 18.36 33.00
C GLY A 713 72.33 17.57 31.80
N GLN A 714 72.03 16.28 31.96
CA GLN A 714 71.46 15.46 30.88
C GLN A 714 69.92 15.46 30.91
N PRO A 715 69.24 15.32 29.76
CA PRO A 715 67.78 15.24 29.68
C PRO A 715 67.20 14.11 30.54
N THR A 716 66.14 14.37 31.29
CA THR A 716 65.43 13.30 32.01
C THR A 716 64.59 12.47 31.05
N ARG A 717 64.31 11.21 31.40
CA ARG A 717 63.39 10.35 30.64
C ARG A 717 62.01 10.98 30.40
N ALA A 718 61.57 11.87 31.31
CA ALA A 718 60.32 12.60 31.15
C ALA A 718 60.40 13.66 30.04
N LEU A 719 61.54 14.37 29.92
CA LEU A 719 61.79 15.32 28.85
C LEU A 719 61.97 14.59 27.50
N GLU A 720 62.71 13.48 27.48
CA GLU A 720 62.91 12.66 26.28
C GLU A 720 61.60 12.05 25.78
N GLY A 721 60.80 11.46 26.67
CA GLY A 721 59.50 10.90 26.32
C GLY A 721 58.51 11.97 25.82
N PHE A 722 58.58 13.18 26.38
CA PHE A 722 57.79 14.32 25.89
C PHE A 722 58.25 14.77 24.49
N ALA A 723 59.54 14.90 24.25
CA ALA A 723 60.11 15.28 22.95
C ALA A 723 59.72 14.27 21.85
N VAL A 724 59.92 12.97 22.12
CA VAL A 724 59.54 11.86 21.22
C VAL A 724 58.04 11.85 20.96
N GLY A 725 57.21 12.01 22.02
CA GLY A 725 55.75 12.05 21.90
C GLY A 725 55.21 13.25 21.10
N LYS A 726 56.04 14.27 20.82
CA LYS A 726 55.70 15.44 20.01
C LYS A 726 56.50 15.53 18.71
N GLY A 727 57.30 14.52 18.39
CA GLY A 727 58.06 14.44 17.13
C GLY A 727 59.17 15.47 16.99
N VAL A 728 59.65 16.05 18.10
CA VAL A 728 60.72 17.07 18.11
C VAL A 728 61.93 16.55 18.88
N SER A 729 63.14 17.04 18.59
CA SER A 729 64.31 16.66 19.37
C SER A 729 64.36 17.42 20.70
N VAL A 730 64.99 16.85 21.73
CA VAL A 730 65.14 17.53 23.03
C VAL A 730 65.88 18.88 22.90
N LYS A 731 66.71 19.04 21.87
CA LYS A 731 67.44 20.28 21.59
C LYS A 731 66.56 21.39 21.02
N ASP A 732 65.39 21.04 20.46
CA ASP A 732 64.45 21.97 19.84
C ASP A 732 63.36 22.42 20.84
N LEU A 733 63.45 21.98 22.10
CA LEU A 733 62.55 22.40 23.17
C LEU A 733 63.02 23.73 23.79
N GLU A 734 62.08 24.63 24.02
CA GLU A 734 62.37 25.94 24.62
C GLU A 734 61.88 26.00 26.07
N ALA A 735 62.58 26.72 26.95
CA ALA A 735 62.06 27.02 28.27
C ALA A 735 61.21 28.30 28.21
N ARG A 736 59.91 28.21 28.53
CA ARG A 736 58.99 29.35 28.59
C ARG A 736 58.30 29.45 29.95
N GLU A 737 58.03 30.67 30.37
CA GLU A 737 57.28 30.96 31.59
C GLU A 737 55.78 30.89 31.28
N ILE A 738 55.06 29.97 31.91
CA ILE A 738 53.63 29.70 31.70
C ILE A 738 52.97 29.47 33.06
N ASP A 739 51.92 30.23 33.37
CA ASP A 739 51.16 30.17 34.64
C ASP A 739 52.04 30.30 35.91
N GLY A 740 53.03 31.19 35.90
CA GLY A 740 53.90 31.46 37.06
C GLY A 740 54.97 30.40 37.34
N GLY A 741 55.28 29.51 36.37
CA GLY A 741 56.40 28.57 36.44
C GLY A 741 57.11 28.41 35.09
N ARG A 742 58.37 27.95 35.11
CA ARG A 742 59.20 27.76 33.92
C ARG A 742 59.10 26.31 33.43
N TYR A 743 58.63 26.11 32.21
CA TYR A 743 58.37 24.79 31.63
C TYR A 743 59.12 24.61 30.31
N MET A 744 59.56 23.38 30.03
CA MET A 744 60.01 23.02 28.69
C MET A 744 58.81 22.90 27.77
N VAL A 745 58.82 23.58 26.64
CA VAL A 745 57.72 23.59 25.67
C VAL A 745 58.20 23.08 24.32
N ALA A 746 57.32 22.34 23.64
CA ALA A 746 57.51 21.96 22.25
C ALA A 746 56.76 22.94 21.35
N LEU A 747 57.45 23.50 20.36
CA LEU A 747 56.84 24.22 19.26
C LEU A 747 56.43 23.21 18.19
N VAL A 748 55.17 22.79 18.21
CA VAL A 748 54.66 21.83 17.25
C VAL A 748 54.11 22.60 16.05
N LYS A 749 54.78 22.47 14.90
CA LYS A 749 54.24 22.95 13.63
C LYS A 749 53.14 22.00 13.18
N GLU A 750 51.93 22.53 13.05
CA GLU A 750 50.80 21.76 12.52
C GLU A 750 50.93 21.65 10.99
N SER A 751 50.69 20.45 10.45
CA SER A 751 50.68 20.26 8.99
C SER A 751 49.63 21.17 8.34
N THR A 752 50.00 21.81 7.24
CA THR A 752 49.08 22.57 6.39
C THR A 752 48.50 21.63 5.32
N ARG A 753 47.25 21.89 4.93
CA ARG A 753 46.56 21.16 3.86
C ARG A 753 46.11 22.13 2.76
N PRO A 754 45.97 21.69 1.50
CA PRO A 754 45.36 22.50 0.44
C PRO A 754 43.95 22.95 0.83
N ALA A 755 43.58 24.18 0.50
CA ALA A 755 42.25 24.74 0.72
C ALA A 755 41.17 23.87 0.08
N TYR A 756 41.43 23.35 -1.11
CA TYR A 756 40.56 22.41 -1.81
C TYR A 756 40.11 21.23 -0.93
N ASP A 757 41.06 20.54 -0.28
CA ASP A 757 40.75 19.34 0.50
C ASP A 757 39.94 19.67 1.75
N VAL A 758 40.29 20.75 2.44
CA VAL A 758 39.61 21.14 3.68
C VAL A 758 38.23 21.73 3.42
N LEU A 759 38.03 22.44 2.30
CA LEU A 759 36.72 22.94 1.88
C LEU A 759 35.82 21.78 1.43
N LEU A 760 36.35 20.81 0.68
CA LEU A 760 35.62 19.62 0.27
C LEU A 760 35.03 18.87 1.47
N GLU A 761 35.76 18.81 2.59
CA GLU A 761 35.31 18.20 3.85
C GLU A 761 34.34 19.09 4.65
N ALA A 762 34.53 20.42 4.62
CA ALA A 762 33.78 21.36 5.46
C ALA A 762 32.41 21.77 4.90
N LEU A 763 32.28 21.86 3.57
CA LEU A 763 31.07 22.37 2.93
C LEU A 763 29.78 21.58 3.23
N PRO A 764 29.78 20.23 3.29
CA PRO A 764 28.57 19.49 3.68
C PRO A 764 28.06 19.88 5.08
N ALA A 765 28.97 20.08 6.03
CA ALA A 765 28.62 20.48 7.40
C ALA A 765 28.14 21.93 7.48
N LEU A 766 28.65 22.82 6.61
CA LEU A 766 28.15 24.18 6.47
C LEU A 766 26.69 24.19 6.03
N VAL A 767 26.34 23.46 4.96
CA VAL A 767 24.96 23.42 4.44
C VAL A 767 24.02 22.79 5.47
N ALA A 768 24.44 21.70 6.12
CA ALA A 768 23.68 21.06 7.20
C ALA A 768 23.46 21.95 8.43
N GLY A 769 24.32 22.95 8.62
CA GLY A 769 24.28 23.86 9.76
C GLY A 769 23.24 24.99 9.63
N ILE A 770 22.67 25.21 8.45
CA ILE A 770 21.65 26.24 8.22
C ILE A 770 20.32 25.80 8.86
N LYS A 771 19.82 26.59 9.80
CA LYS A 771 18.61 26.27 10.57
C LYS A 771 17.40 27.06 10.08
N PHE A 772 16.25 26.42 10.08
CA PHE A 772 14.96 27.00 9.71
C PHE A 772 13.88 26.61 10.70
N ASP A 773 12.82 27.42 10.82
CA ASP A 773 11.70 27.17 11.72
C ASP A 773 10.84 25.99 11.25
N LYS A 774 10.62 25.91 9.93
CA LYS A 774 9.94 24.79 9.28
C LYS A 774 10.84 24.17 8.23
N VAL A 775 10.89 22.85 8.23
CA VAL A 775 11.70 22.07 7.30
C VAL A 775 10.86 20.96 6.69
N MET A 776 11.29 20.51 5.51
CA MET A 776 10.68 19.41 4.79
C MET A 776 11.73 18.46 4.24
N ARG A 777 11.29 17.23 4.01
CA ARG A 777 12.02 16.19 3.28
C ARG A 777 11.39 16.06 1.90
N TRP A 778 12.18 15.66 0.91
CA TRP A 778 11.71 15.55 -0.47
C TRP A 778 12.26 14.35 -1.23
N ASN A 779 13.46 13.89 -0.91
CA ASN A 779 14.11 12.77 -1.61
C ASN A 779 14.54 11.65 -0.65
N PHE A 780 15.17 10.62 -1.24
CA PHE A 780 15.61 9.40 -0.56
C PHE A 780 16.67 9.62 0.53
N THR A 781 17.38 10.76 0.54
CA THR A 781 18.39 11.04 1.58
C THR A 781 17.75 11.41 2.92
N ASN A 782 16.46 11.74 2.91
CA ASN A 782 15.68 12.13 4.09
C ASN A 782 16.25 13.35 4.85
N VAL A 783 17.14 14.10 4.19
CA VAL A 783 17.64 15.39 4.69
C VAL A 783 16.47 16.37 4.81
N ALA A 784 16.52 17.19 5.85
CA ALA A 784 15.54 18.23 6.10
C ALA A 784 16.15 19.61 5.78
N PHE A 785 15.43 20.40 4.99
CA PHE A 785 15.79 21.77 4.64
C PHE A 785 14.51 22.61 4.48
N SER A 786 14.62 23.95 4.40
CA SER A 786 13.43 24.80 4.21
C SER A 786 12.65 24.41 2.95
N ARG A 787 13.33 24.25 1.81
CA ARG A 787 12.78 23.78 0.53
C ARG A 787 13.76 22.86 -0.19
N PRO A 788 13.32 22.04 -1.16
CA PRO A 788 14.20 21.11 -1.88
C PRO A 788 15.43 21.79 -2.46
N ILE A 789 16.61 21.26 -2.14
CA ILE A 789 17.86 21.63 -2.81
C ILE A 789 17.86 20.93 -4.17
N ARG A 790 18.12 21.69 -5.24
CA ARG A 790 18.10 21.22 -6.64
C ARG A 790 19.48 21.22 -7.29
N TRP A 791 20.40 22.10 -6.86
CA TRP A 791 21.79 22.05 -7.29
C TRP A 791 22.75 22.60 -6.23
N LEU A 792 24.01 22.17 -6.32
CA LEU A 792 25.13 22.69 -5.54
C LEU A 792 26.23 23.07 -6.53
N LEU A 793 26.91 24.18 -6.26
CA LEU A 793 28.10 24.58 -6.99
C LEU A 793 29.12 25.10 -5.99
N ALA A 794 30.35 24.60 -6.04
CA ALA A 794 31.47 25.21 -5.35
C ALA A 794 32.68 25.30 -6.27
N MET A 795 33.35 26.45 -6.26
CA MET A 795 34.49 26.73 -7.12
C MET A 795 35.56 27.53 -6.38
N LEU A 796 36.82 27.15 -6.54
CA LEU A 796 38.00 27.91 -6.11
C LEU A 796 38.80 28.31 -7.36
N GLY A 797 38.75 29.59 -7.73
CA GLY A 797 39.20 30.08 -9.02
C GLY A 797 38.37 29.46 -10.15
N THR A 798 39.02 28.64 -10.98
CA THR A 798 38.37 27.88 -12.06
C THR A 798 38.17 26.40 -11.71
N ALA A 799 38.65 25.96 -10.54
CA ALA A 799 38.57 24.58 -10.10
C ALA A 799 37.25 24.32 -9.35
N SER A 800 36.47 23.34 -9.81
CA SER A 800 35.28 22.87 -9.10
C SER A 800 35.63 22.06 -7.85
N ILE A 801 34.92 22.27 -6.74
CA ILE A 801 35.00 21.47 -5.51
C ILE A 801 33.71 20.62 -5.43
N PRO A 802 33.73 19.34 -5.86
CA PRO A 802 32.53 18.50 -5.97
C PRO A 802 32.17 17.87 -4.61
N PHE A 803 31.61 18.66 -3.70
CA PHE A 803 31.17 18.16 -2.39
C PHE A 803 29.76 17.58 -2.47
N GLU A 804 29.50 16.49 -1.73
CA GLU A 804 28.19 15.85 -1.75
C GLU A 804 27.32 16.31 -0.58
N TYR A 805 26.07 16.70 -0.86
CA TYR A 805 25.06 16.95 0.17
C TYR A 805 23.64 16.68 -0.36
N ALA A 806 22.79 16.06 0.45
CA ALA A 806 21.41 15.70 0.12
C ALA A 806 21.23 14.90 -1.19
N GLY A 807 22.26 14.15 -1.61
CA GLY A 807 22.26 13.33 -2.82
C GLY A 807 22.62 14.09 -4.10
N LEU A 808 23.17 15.30 -3.97
CA LEU A 808 23.69 16.14 -5.05
C LEU A 808 25.21 16.28 -4.91
N THR A 809 25.94 16.53 -6.00
CA THR A 809 27.41 16.69 -6.06
C THR A 809 27.81 17.91 -6.88
#